data_AF-A0A1G6EJS0-F1
#
_entry.id   AF-A0A1G6EJS0-F1
#
_cell.length_a   1.000
_cell.length_b   1.000
_cell.length_c   1.000
_cell.angle_alpha   90.00
_cell.angle_beta   90.00
_cell.angle_gamma   90.00
#
_symmetry.space_group_name_H-M   'P 1'
#
loop_
_entity.id
_entity.type
_entity.pdbx_description
1 polymer ?
#
loop_
_entity_poly.entity_id
_entity_poly.type
_entity_poly.pdbx_seq_one_letter_code
_entity_poly.pdbx_strand_id
1 'polypeptide(L)'
;MIKKLFSAATALVCCASAFPFAAFAEDPEFTQKDITAHVYSQDNVKSLSSRFYSDLPAVPYVRLNDYYQLLLGKELKVDADGAVFTLTNPLGQTAKIDTDTDLLTSDDFSEFINTTIYRQDNVYNVYYDGMPFVRVADTDFDGAAVSTSIDFSGYGIDLRSDEGELWVPFITANDIFKSVTMISSFYDGEEYYFVDDNSDYNSMETSWSKEFCTKAVGCFFKDGKRSPETAKFSYGELCFAIDTFYGMSGQAMIKETLNNTSSFDKAIEELDEKADGLLGLKDLLLSESGELYDAGLYLLDLLFFDGGHMGFDMTCSMLKNALGISDEVMIEAASVTGYDLDEASGRKNARLELDKAVNEAREKAIGKEKYRKEGNTAFYCFDSFMASREDWEKYYAGKGERPQDELGGLLDAMKKADEDPEVKNFIIDLSCNGGGSGDLVVTIMRLISGNSYINFLNTISEQYVNTEYDIDANFDGVFDEKDDEKQYDLNFGVLISEYAFSCGNLLPALCKDCDIPLFGDKSGGGACAVYMCITPDGLPYRMSSSVHLVDKDGKSIDAGIEPDYQMLKRAEDGSCNYAELYDFAFINEKMNELYPAEDESRPEEESKPAESEVSSQEEKDGTNPATGAAYAGAAFAVVILAGAVAAGRRKQK
;
A
#
# COMPACT_ATOMS: atom_id res chain seq x y z
N MET A 1 1.43 -68.72 -0.54
CA MET A 1 0.07 -69.33 -0.50
C MET A 1 -0.53 -68.97 0.86
N ILE A 2 -0.96 -67.74 1.13
CA ILE A 2 -2.09 -66.98 0.57
C ILE A 2 -3.44 -67.72 0.70
N LYS A 3 -4.21 -67.21 1.68
CA LYS A 3 -5.67 -67.09 1.82
C LYS A 3 -6.48 -68.34 2.22
N LYS A 4 -6.76 -68.40 3.53
CA LYS A 4 -8.04 -68.84 4.09
C LYS A 4 -8.45 -67.90 5.23
N LEU A 5 -9.76 -67.76 5.39
CA LEU A 5 -10.54 -67.17 6.49
C LEU A 5 -10.73 -65.65 6.46
N PHE A 6 -11.90 -65.19 6.03
CA PHE A 6 -12.97 -64.77 6.96
C PHE A 6 -14.18 -64.26 6.16
N SER A 7 -15.33 -64.93 6.29
CA SER A 7 -16.64 -64.44 5.83
C SER A 7 -17.72 -65.13 6.67
N ALA A 8 -18.12 -64.50 7.78
CA ALA A 8 -19.41 -64.74 8.46
C ALA A 8 -19.50 -63.84 9.70
N ALA A 9 -20.31 -62.78 9.62
CA ALA A 9 -21.09 -62.26 10.75
C ALA A 9 -22.05 -61.18 10.22
N THR A 10 -23.31 -61.58 10.04
CA THR A 10 -24.45 -60.68 9.85
C THR A 10 -25.30 -60.73 11.11
N ALA A 11 -25.79 -59.56 11.53
CA ALA A 11 -26.94 -59.29 12.41
C ALA A 11 -26.76 -59.42 13.94
N LEU A 12 -26.87 -58.27 14.62
CA LEU A 12 -28.04 -57.83 15.42
C LEU A 12 -27.68 -57.28 16.82
N VAL A 13 -28.33 -56.15 17.16
CA VAL A 13 -28.61 -55.56 18.49
C VAL A 13 -27.52 -54.69 19.14
N CYS A 14 -27.71 -53.37 19.09
CA CYS A 14 -28.10 -52.56 20.27
C CYS A 14 -28.22 -51.07 19.88
N CYS A 15 -29.41 -50.51 20.14
CA CYS A 15 -29.64 -49.07 20.26
C CYS A 15 -28.86 -48.48 21.46
N ALA A 16 -28.76 -47.14 21.47
CA ALA A 16 -28.05 -46.27 22.42
C ALA A 16 -26.56 -46.10 22.07
N SER A 17 -26.18 -45.03 21.38
CA SER A 17 -26.16 -43.71 22.01
C SER A 17 -26.23 -42.61 20.95
N ALA A 18 -27.36 -41.89 20.95
CA ALA A 18 -27.33 -40.49 20.60
C ALA A 18 -26.56 -39.78 21.72
N PHE A 19 -25.32 -39.35 21.46
CA PHE A 19 -24.71 -38.29 22.22
C PHE A 19 -24.92 -37.00 21.43
N PRO A 20 -25.67 -36.03 21.95
CA PRO A 20 -25.49 -34.65 21.54
C PRO A 20 -24.18 -34.20 22.19
N PHE A 21 -23.11 -34.14 21.42
CA PHE A 21 -22.01 -33.23 21.74
C PHE A 21 -22.11 -32.04 20.79
N ALA A 22 -23.22 -31.31 20.89
CA ALA A 22 -23.12 -29.86 20.85
C ALA A 22 -22.83 -29.47 22.31
N ALA A 23 -21.57 -29.61 22.71
CA ALA A 23 -21.09 -28.81 23.82
C ALA A 23 -20.99 -27.40 23.25
N PHE A 24 -22.08 -26.64 23.36
CA PHE A 24 -21.93 -25.19 23.41
C PHE A 24 -20.98 -24.96 24.59
N ALA A 25 -19.71 -24.70 24.30
CA ALA A 25 -18.91 -23.96 25.26
C ALA A 25 -19.73 -22.69 25.51
N GLU A 26 -20.09 -22.42 26.76
CA GLU A 26 -20.64 -21.11 27.08
C GLU A 26 -19.63 -20.08 26.58
N ASP A 27 -20.09 -19.09 25.81
CA ASP A 27 -19.22 -18.01 25.35
C ASP A 27 -18.46 -17.46 26.56
N PRO A 28 -17.14 -17.24 26.44
CA PRO A 28 -16.35 -16.74 27.55
C PRO A 28 -17.00 -15.48 28.12
N GLU A 29 -17.08 -15.37 29.45
CA GLU A 29 -17.56 -14.15 30.07
C GLU A 29 -16.74 -12.95 29.57
N PHE A 30 -17.41 -11.85 29.22
CA PHE A 30 -16.77 -10.63 28.77
C PHE A 30 -17.10 -9.42 29.65
N THR A 31 -16.21 -8.43 29.58
CA THR A 31 -16.50 -7.08 30.07
C THR A 31 -16.68 -6.15 28.89
N GLN A 32 -17.70 -5.30 28.92
CA GLN A 32 -17.95 -4.30 27.88
C GLN A 32 -17.55 -2.92 28.38
N LYS A 33 -16.87 -2.14 27.52
CA LYS A 33 -16.45 -0.77 27.80
C LYS A 33 -16.68 0.09 26.58
N ASP A 34 -17.13 1.32 26.83
CA ASP A 34 -17.12 2.39 25.83
C ASP A 34 -15.76 3.08 25.87
N ILE A 35 -14.99 2.94 24.78
CA ILE A 35 -13.63 3.47 24.66
C ILE A 35 -13.64 4.72 23.79
N THR A 36 -12.85 5.73 24.20
CA THR A 36 -12.63 6.94 23.42
C THR A 36 -12.03 6.60 22.06
N ALA A 37 -12.64 7.13 20.99
CA ALA A 37 -12.14 7.02 19.63
C ALA A 37 -11.92 8.41 19.03
N HIS A 38 -10.70 8.72 18.64
CA HIS A 38 -10.36 9.94 17.91
C HIS A 38 -10.45 9.66 16.41
N VAL A 39 -11.35 10.36 15.71
CA VAL A 39 -11.65 10.09 14.31
C VAL A 39 -11.10 11.19 13.42
N TYR A 40 -9.97 10.92 12.76
CA TYR A 40 -9.26 11.81 11.82
C TYR A 40 -8.72 13.11 12.43
N SER A 41 -8.89 13.32 13.74
CA SER A 41 -8.36 14.47 14.47
C SER A 41 -8.49 14.26 15.97
N GLN A 42 -7.70 15.01 16.75
CA GLN A 42 -7.77 15.02 18.21
C GLN A 42 -9.15 15.48 18.73
N ASP A 43 -9.80 16.41 18.02
CA ASP A 43 -11.02 17.07 18.48
C ASP A 43 -12.31 16.33 18.07
N ASN A 44 -12.26 15.45 17.07
CA ASN A 44 -13.40 14.64 16.66
C ASN A 44 -13.49 13.35 17.49
N VAL A 45 -13.92 13.51 18.73
CA VAL A 45 -14.02 12.42 19.70
C VAL A 45 -15.37 11.70 19.58
N LYS A 46 -15.29 10.37 19.43
CA LYS A 46 -16.40 9.40 19.42
C LYS A 46 -16.19 8.35 20.52
N SER A 47 -17.14 7.44 20.62
CA SER A 47 -17.06 6.28 21.49
C SER A 47 -17.22 5.03 20.64
N LEU A 48 -16.38 4.02 20.89
CA LEU A 48 -16.51 2.69 20.32
C LEU A 48 -16.71 1.69 21.44
N SER A 49 -17.83 0.95 21.39
CA SER A 49 -18.12 -0.10 22.35
C SER A 49 -17.26 -1.32 22.05
N SER A 50 -16.48 -1.75 23.04
CA SER A 50 -15.56 -2.88 22.93
C SER A 50 -15.82 -3.92 24.01
N ARG A 51 -15.71 -5.19 23.63
CA ARG A 51 -15.78 -6.34 24.55
C ARG A 51 -14.38 -6.88 24.79
N PHE A 52 -14.08 -7.22 26.05
CA PHE A 52 -12.86 -7.88 26.47
C PHE A 52 -13.24 -9.21 27.10
N TYR A 53 -12.93 -10.29 26.39
CA TYR A 53 -13.30 -11.63 26.80
C TYR A 53 -12.28 -12.21 27.78
N SER A 54 -12.76 -13.03 28.72
CA SER A 54 -11.93 -13.56 29.82
C SER A 54 -10.76 -14.44 29.36
N ASP A 55 -10.87 -15.06 28.19
CA ASP A 55 -9.84 -15.88 27.56
C ASP A 55 -8.83 -15.07 26.72
N LEU A 56 -9.16 -13.83 26.35
CA LEU A 56 -8.27 -12.91 25.67
C LEU A 56 -8.48 -11.46 26.19
N PRO A 57 -8.16 -11.19 27.47
CA PRO A 57 -8.61 -9.99 28.17
C PRO A 57 -7.90 -8.70 27.74
N ALA A 58 -6.82 -8.81 26.97
CA ALA A 58 -6.04 -7.67 26.49
C ALA A 58 -6.48 -7.19 25.08
N VAL A 59 -7.17 -8.03 24.31
CA VAL A 59 -7.54 -7.72 22.93
C VAL A 59 -9.01 -7.26 22.90
N PRO A 60 -9.30 -6.04 22.44
CA PRO A 60 -10.67 -5.60 22.31
C PRO A 60 -11.33 -6.22 21.08
N TYR A 61 -12.57 -6.64 21.27
CA TYR A 61 -13.49 -6.99 20.18
C TYR A 61 -14.43 -5.84 19.93
N VAL A 62 -14.62 -5.49 18.66
CA VAL A 62 -15.47 -4.38 18.22
C VAL A 62 -16.67 -4.92 17.45
N ARG A 63 -17.81 -4.24 17.57
CA ARG A 63 -18.94 -4.52 16.70
C ARG A 63 -18.60 -4.05 15.28
N LEU A 64 -18.64 -4.95 14.31
CA LEU A 64 -18.01 -4.70 13.01
C LEU A 64 -18.62 -3.50 12.27
N ASN A 65 -19.95 -3.33 12.28
CA ASN A 65 -20.61 -2.19 11.63
C ASN A 65 -20.24 -0.85 12.30
N ASP A 66 -20.17 -0.80 13.63
CA ASP A 66 -19.82 0.42 14.36
C ASP A 66 -18.36 0.83 14.05
N TYR A 67 -17.46 -0.16 14.01
CA TYR A 67 -16.07 0.03 13.59
C TYR A 67 -15.97 0.58 12.16
N TYR A 68 -16.63 -0.06 11.20
CA TYR A 68 -16.62 0.34 9.79
C TYR A 68 -17.17 1.76 9.60
N GLN A 69 -18.22 2.11 10.35
CA GLN A 69 -18.80 3.45 10.33
C GLN A 69 -17.82 4.52 10.84
N LEU A 70 -17.02 4.22 11.87
CA LEU A 70 -15.98 5.14 12.33
C LEU A 70 -14.81 5.23 11.34
N LEU A 71 -14.45 4.11 10.70
CA LEU A 71 -13.33 4.03 9.77
C LEU A 71 -13.60 4.76 8.45
N LEU A 72 -14.83 4.72 7.93
CA LEU A 72 -15.15 5.24 6.60
C LEU A 72 -16.33 6.22 6.58
N GLY A 73 -16.98 6.51 7.71
CA GLY A 73 -18.18 7.37 7.73
C GLY A 73 -19.37 6.83 6.91
N LYS A 74 -19.33 5.56 6.48
CA LYS A 74 -20.35 4.87 5.68
C LYS A 74 -20.83 3.62 6.43
N GLU A 75 -22.01 3.10 6.08
CA GLU A 75 -22.60 1.93 6.76
C GLU A 75 -22.16 0.64 6.07
N LEU A 76 -21.77 -0.37 6.87
CA LEU A 76 -21.64 -1.75 6.42
C LEU A 76 -22.92 -2.48 6.79
N LYS A 77 -23.72 -2.87 5.79
CA LYS A 77 -24.94 -3.61 6.09
C LYS A 77 -24.58 -5.00 6.60
N VAL A 78 -25.17 -5.41 7.73
CA VAL A 78 -24.96 -6.72 8.34
C VAL A 78 -26.30 -7.42 8.52
N ASP A 79 -26.53 -8.49 7.76
CA ASP A 79 -27.72 -9.35 7.87
C ASP A 79 -27.34 -10.68 8.53
N ALA A 80 -27.93 -11.01 9.67
CA ALA A 80 -27.65 -12.24 10.42
C ALA A 80 -28.68 -13.36 10.13
N ASP A 81 -28.20 -14.58 9.95
CA ASP A 81 -28.98 -15.83 9.91
C ASP A 81 -28.30 -16.88 10.81
N GLY A 82 -28.61 -16.83 12.11
CA GLY A 82 -27.90 -17.63 13.11
C GLY A 82 -26.46 -17.18 13.27
N ALA A 83 -25.50 -18.11 13.13
CA ALA A 83 -24.06 -17.85 13.19
C ALA A 83 -23.50 -17.27 11.87
N VAL A 84 -24.31 -17.21 10.80
CA VAL A 84 -23.87 -16.73 9.49
C VAL A 84 -24.31 -15.28 9.28
N PHE A 85 -23.34 -14.43 9.00
CA PHE A 85 -23.52 -12.99 8.75
C PHE A 85 -23.23 -12.71 7.29
N THR A 86 -24.18 -12.12 6.58
CA THR A 86 -23.95 -11.53 5.25
C THR A 86 -23.64 -10.05 5.41
N LEU A 87 -22.45 -9.66 4.99
CA LEU A 87 -21.98 -8.28 4.97
C LEU A 87 -22.23 -7.70 3.58
N THR A 88 -22.63 -6.43 3.49
CA THR A 88 -22.71 -5.71 2.20
C THR A 88 -22.10 -4.33 2.36
N ASN A 89 -21.02 -4.07 1.62
CA ASN A 89 -20.36 -2.77 1.65
C ASN A 89 -21.17 -1.71 0.87
N PRO A 90 -20.81 -0.42 0.94
CA PRO A 90 -21.53 0.65 0.23
C PRO A 90 -21.54 0.52 -1.31
N LEU A 91 -20.67 -0.29 -1.90
CA LEU A 91 -20.64 -0.60 -3.35
C LEU A 91 -21.58 -1.76 -3.72
N GLY A 92 -22.19 -2.41 -2.73
CA GLY A 92 -23.05 -3.57 -2.94
C GLY A 92 -22.30 -4.91 -3.02
N GLN A 93 -20.98 -4.92 -2.79
CA GLN A 93 -20.21 -6.16 -2.70
C GLN A 93 -20.47 -6.87 -1.37
N THR A 94 -20.39 -8.19 -1.39
CA THR A 94 -20.77 -9.02 -0.25
C THR A 94 -19.69 -9.97 0.19
N ALA A 95 -19.54 -10.12 1.51
CA ALA A 95 -18.83 -11.23 2.13
C ALA A 95 -19.75 -11.94 3.11
N LYS A 96 -19.43 -13.19 3.45
CA LYS A 96 -20.12 -13.96 4.48
C LYS A 96 -19.14 -14.39 5.55
N ILE A 97 -19.53 -14.24 6.81
CA ILE A 97 -18.79 -14.71 7.97
C ILE A 97 -19.64 -15.76 8.69
N ASP A 98 -19.08 -16.92 8.97
CA ASP A 98 -19.67 -17.96 9.81
C ASP A 98 -18.90 -18.03 11.13
N THR A 99 -19.53 -17.62 12.23
CA THR A 99 -18.90 -17.59 13.57
C THR A 99 -18.83 -18.96 14.25
N ASP A 100 -19.49 -20.00 13.74
CA ASP A 100 -19.33 -21.36 14.27
C ASP A 100 -18.05 -22.02 13.72
N THR A 101 -17.54 -21.51 12.59
CA THR A 101 -16.37 -22.05 11.88
C THR A 101 -15.25 -21.04 11.68
N ASP A 102 -15.44 -19.81 12.14
CA ASP A 102 -14.54 -18.66 11.94
C ASP A 102 -14.15 -18.47 10.47
N LEU A 103 -15.10 -18.67 9.56
CA LEU A 103 -14.85 -18.67 8.12
C LEU A 103 -15.40 -17.43 7.45
N LEU A 104 -14.55 -16.67 6.76
CA LEU A 104 -14.97 -15.63 5.83
C LEU A 104 -14.91 -16.14 4.40
N THR A 105 -15.95 -15.85 3.60
CA THR A 105 -15.97 -16.09 2.15
C THR A 105 -16.43 -14.85 1.40
N SER A 106 -15.82 -14.56 0.26
CA SER A 106 -16.27 -13.53 -0.67
C SER A 106 -16.03 -13.99 -2.11
N ASP A 107 -16.97 -13.69 -3.01
CA ASP A 107 -16.77 -13.91 -4.45
C ASP A 107 -15.78 -12.91 -5.04
N ASP A 108 -15.68 -11.73 -4.43
CA ASP A 108 -14.72 -10.67 -4.75
C ASP A 108 -14.30 -9.97 -3.45
N PHE A 109 -13.26 -10.50 -2.80
CA PHE A 109 -12.80 -9.96 -1.52
C PHE A 109 -12.16 -8.59 -1.68
N SER A 110 -11.42 -8.39 -2.75
CA SER A 110 -10.69 -7.15 -3.02
C SER A 110 -11.63 -5.97 -3.22
N GLU A 111 -12.72 -6.13 -3.96
CA GLU A 111 -13.75 -5.09 -4.10
C GLU A 111 -14.59 -4.94 -2.82
N PHE A 112 -14.79 -6.03 -2.06
CA PHE A 112 -15.49 -5.97 -0.76
C PHE A 112 -14.76 -5.08 0.26
N ILE A 113 -13.44 -5.18 0.35
CA ILE A 113 -12.61 -4.40 1.28
C ILE A 113 -12.17 -3.04 0.72
N ASN A 114 -12.63 -2.66 -0.47
CA ASN A 114 -12.25 -1.40 -1.11
C ASN A 114 -12.70 -0.18 -0.27
N THR A 115 -11.72 0.63 0.14
CA THR A 115 -11.89 1.79 1.02
C THR A 115 -11.81 3.15 0.32
N THR A 116 -11.50 3.20 -0.99
CA THR A 116 -11.44 4.47 -1.75
C THR A 116 -12.80 5.15 -1.87
N ILE A 117 -13.89 4.41 -1.64
CA ILE A 117 -15.24 4.98 -1.51
C ILE A 117 -15.36 6.13 -0.50
N TYR A 118 -14.44 6.22 0.47
CA TYR A 118 -14.40 7.35 1.39
C TYR A 118 -13.90 8.65 0.72
N ARG A 119 -13.12 8.51 -0.36
CA ARG A 119 -12.56 9.61 -1.15
C ARG A 119 -13.39 9.92 -2.39
N GLN A 120 -13.71 8.90 -3.18
CA GLN A 120 -14.48 9.00 -4.41
C GLN A 120 -15.41 7.80 -4.49
N ASP A 121 -16.72 8.05 -4.56
CA ASP A 121 -17.72 6.98 -4.64
C ASP A 121 -17.51 6.16 -5.94
N ASN A 122 -17.53 4.83 -5.85
CA ASN A 122 -17.36 3.88 -6.96
C ASN A 122 -15.97 3.86 -7.62
N VAL A 123 -14.91 4.20 -6.88
CA VAL A 123 -13.52 4.11 -7.37
C VAL A 123 -12.77 3.02 -6.60
N TYR A 124 -11.94 2.25 -7.31
CA TYR A 124 -11.11 1.20 -6.74
C TYR A 124 -9.85 1.75 -6.07
N ASN A 125 -9.48 1.22 -4.91
CA ASN A 125 -8.38 1.76 -4.10
C ASN A 125 -7.04 1.07 -4.32
N VAL A 126 -6.17 1.69 -5.12
CA VAL A 126 -4.88 1.10 -5.48
C VAL A 126 -4.01 2.19 -6.11
N TYR A 127 -3.26 2.91 -5.26
CA TYR A 127 -2.40 4.05 -5.63
C TYR A 127 -3.12 5.34 -6.00
N TYR A 128 -3.93 5.87 -5.10
CA TYR A 128 -4.45 7.23 -5.18
C TYR A 128 -4.23 7.93 -3.83
N ASP A 129 -3.32 8.90 -3.78
CA ASP A 129 -2.94 9.58 -2.52
C ASP A 129 -3.80 10.83 -2.24
N GLY A 130 -4.58 11.26 -3.24
CA GLY A 130 -5.58 12.30 -3.10
C GLY A 130 -5.06 13.72 -3.30
N MET A 131 -3.97 13.91 -4.05
CA MET A 131 -3.48 15.24 -4.42
C MET A 131 -4.57 16.02 -5.19
N PRO A 132 -4.72 17.34 -4.96
CA PRO A 132 -5.84 18.11 -5.51
C PRO A 132 -5.84 18.25 -7.04
N PHE A 133 -4.72 17.91 -7.69
CA PHE A 133 -4.52 17.95 -9.14
C PHE A 133 -4.66 16.57 -9.82
N VAL A 134 -5.06 15.53 -9.07
CA VAL A 134 -5.28 14.17 -9.58
C VAL A 134 -6.67 13.70 -9.19
N ARG A 135 -7.37 13.01 -10.10
CA ARG A 135 -8.54 12.19 -9.75
C ARG A 135 -8.53 10.91 -10.59
N VAL A 136 -9.12 9.85 -10.07
CA VAL A 136 -9.32 8.63 -10.87
C VAL A 136 -10.40 8.92 -11.91
N ALA A 137 -10.08 8.63 -13.17
CA ALA A 137 -10.99 8.76 -14.30
C ALA A 137 -11.77 7.46 -14.51
N ASP A 138 -11.06 6.34 -14.56
CA ASP A 138 -11.64 5.01 -14.75
C ASP A 138 -10.79 3.92 -14.08
N THR A 139 -11.38 2.75 -13.87
CA THR A 139 -10.65 1.56 -13.45
C THR A 139 -11.18 0.33 -14.16
N ASP A 140 -10.31 -0.27 -14.96
CA ASP A 140 -10.58 -1.48 -15.72
C ASP A 140 -9.98 -2.69 -15.02
N PHE A 141 -10.79 -3.74 -14.87
CA PHE A 141 -10.40 -5.03 -14.33
C PHE A 141 -10.37 -6.07 -15.45
N ASP A 142 -9.23 -6.72 -15.63
CA ASP A 142 -9.11 -7.88 -16.52
C ASP A 142 -9.31 -9.18 -15.72
N GLY A 143 -10.25 -9.99 -16.20
CA GLY A 143 -10.66 -11.24 -15.56
C GLY A 143 -11.70 -11.08 -14.45
N ALA A 144 -12.33 -12.20 -14.11
CA ALA A 144 -13.21 -12.28 -12.94
C ALA A 144 -12.36 -12.44 -11.67
N ALA A 145 -12.77 -11.79 -10.59
CA ALA A 145 -12.15 -11.97 -9.29
C ALA A 145 -12.19 -13.45 -8.85
N VAL A 146 -11.09 -13.91 -8.27
CA VAL A 146 -11.02 -15.21 -7.60
C VAL A 146 -11.70 -15.09 -6.25
N SER A 147 -12.62 -16.02 -5.96
CA SER A 147 -13.27 -16.11 -4.66
C SER A 147 -12.26 -16.38 -3.55
N THR A 148 -12.35 -15.65 -2.46
CA THR A 148 -11.45 -15.78 -1.31
C THR A 148 -12.16 -16.49 -0.16
N SER A 149 -11.42 -17.34 0.54
CA SER A 149 -11.86 -18.00 1.76
C SER A 149 -10.77 -17.86 2.83
N ILE A 150 -11.11 -17.28 3.98
CA ILE A 150 -10.18 -17.05 5.09
C ILE A 150 -10.69 -17.83 6.30
N ASP A 151 -9.90 -18.79 6.77
CA ASP A 151 -10.16 -19.59 7.97
C ASP A 151 -9.42 -18.97 9.16
N PHE A 152 -10.13 -18.15 9.94
CA PHE A 152 -9.56 -17.47 11.10
C PHE A 152 -9.22 -18.45 12.23
N SER A 153 -9.92 -19.58 12.32
CA SER A 153 -9.64 -20.62 13.33
C SER A 153 -8.25 -21.23 13.15
N GLY A 154 -7.77 -21.31 11.90
CA GLY A 154 -6.41 -21.75 11.56
C GLY A 154 -5.31 -20.88 12.19
N TYR A 155 -5.61 -19.61 12.45
CA TYR A 155 -4.73 -18.64 13.10
C TYR A 155 -4.99 -18.51 14.62
N GLY A 156 -5.99 -19.22 15.14
CA GLY A 156 -6.45 -19.05 16.52
C GLY A 156 -7.18 -17.72 16.76
N ILE A 157 -7.74 -17.14 15.70
CA ILE A 157 -8.59 -15.95 15.74
C ILE A 157 -10.04 -16.43 15.79
N ASP A 158 -10.77 -15.95 16.79
CA ASP A 158 -12.15 -16.36 17.07
C ASP A 158 -13.09 -15.20 16.72
N LEU A 159 -14.10 -15.47 15.90
CA LEU A 159 -15.12 -14.50 15.48
C LEU A 159 -16.39 -14.76 16.27
N ARG A 160 -16.87 -13.77 17.01
CA ARG A 160 -17.95 -13.98 17.99
C ARG A 160 -19.24 -13.37 17.54
N SER A 161 -20.35 -14.00 17.90
CA SER A 161 -21.68 -13.43 17.69
C SER A 161 -22.55 -13.52 18.93
N ASP A 162 -23.36 -12.49 19.14
CA ASP A 162 -24.33 -12.43 20.23
C ASP A 162 -25.42 -11.40 19.89
N GLU A 163 -26.67 -11.68 20.26
CA GLU A 163 -27.83 -10.82 19.99
C GLU A 163 -27.99 -10.38 18.51
N GLY A 164 -27.49 -11.17 17.55
CA GLY A 164 -27.51 -10.84 16.12
C GLY A 164 -26.44 -9.83 15.69
N GLU A 165 -25.44 -9.59 16.54
CA GLU A 165 -24.31 -8.72 16.28
C GLU A 165 -23.03 -9.53 16.06
N LEU A 166 -22.21 -9.08 15.12
CA LEU A 166 -20.89 -9.65 14.84
C LEU A 166 -19.80 -8.85 15.56
N TRP A 167 -19.02 -9.56 16.38
CA TRP A 167 -17.91 -9.03 17.17
C TRP A 167 -16.59 -9.64 16.67
N VAL A 168 -15.69 -8.77 16.23
CA VAL A 168 -14.40 -9.16 15.61
C VAL A 168 -13.28 -8.56 16.45
N PRO A 169 -12.13 -9.23 16.63
CA PRO A 169 -10.95 -8.58 17.20
C PRO A 169 -10.65 -7.29 16.43
N PHE A 170 -10.43 -6.20 17.15
CA PHE A 170 -10.22 -4.87 16.55
C PHE A 170 -9.16 -4.89 15.45
N ILE A 171 -8.04 -5.56 15.73
CA ILE A 171 -6.90 -5.59 14.80
C ILE A 171 -7.21 -6.41 13.55
N THR A 172 -7.95 -7.51 13.67
CA THR A 172 -8.43 -8.28 12.51
C THR A 172 -9.40 -7.45 11.66
N ALA A 173 -10.31 -6.69 12.29
CA ALA A 173 -11.17 -5.76 11.57
C ALA A 173 -10.35 -4.66 10.86
N ASN A 174 -9.30 -4.14 11.51
CA ASN A 174 -8.39 -3.18 10.91
C ASN A 174 -7.62 -3.75 9.71
N ASP A 175 -7.06 -4.95 9.82
CA ASP A 175 -6.30 -5.54 8.73
C ASP A 175 -7.17 -5.90 7.52
N ILE A 176 -8.45 -6.25 7.74
CA ILE A 176 -9.43 -6.46 6.66
C ILE A 176 -9.82 -5.15 5.98
N PHE A 177 -10.14 -4.09 6.73
CA PHE A 177 -10.80 -2.90 6.19
C PHE A 177 -9.92 -1.65 6.08
N LYS A 178 -8.65 -1.69 6.46
CA LYS A 178 -7.73 -0.60 6.17
C LYS A 178 -7.54 -0.44 4.66
N SER A 179 -7.20 0.77 4.24
CA SER A 179 -6.68 0.96 2.89
C SER A 179 -5.23 0.52 2.80
N VAL A 180 -4.71 0.54 1.57
CA VAL A 180 -3.31 0.31 1.32
C VAL A 180 -2.41 1.22 2.16
N THR A 181 -2.54 2.53 2.03
CA THR A 181 -1.62 3.48 2.68
C THR A 181 -2.29 4.48 3.62
N MET A 182 -3.53 4.88 3.35
CA MET A 182 -4.07 6.16 3.83
C MET A 182 -4.98 6.06 5.06
N ILE A 183 -5.92 5.13 5.03
CA ILE A 183 -6.97 4.90 6.02
C ILE A 183 -6.59 3.68 6.84
N SER A 184 -6.55 3.85 8.16
CA SER A 184 -6.25 2.77 9.11
C SER A 184 -6.83 3.13 10.47
N SER A 185 -6.62 2.25 11.45
CA SER A 185 -6.96 2.51 12.83
C SER A 185 -5.96 1.86 13.79
N PHE A 186 -5.73 2.53 14.92
CA PHE A 186 -4.78 2.08 15.93
C PHE A 186 -5.43 2.04 17.31
N TYR A 187 -4.90 1.17 18.18
CA TYR A 187 -5.29 1.06 19.58
C TYR A 187 -4.03 1.00 20.45
N ASP A 188 -3.91 1.91 21.40
CA ASP A 188 -2.74 2.00 22.29
C ASP A 188 -2.93 1.30 23.64
N GLY A 189 -3.98 0.50 23.77
CA GLY A 189 -4.36 -0.14 25.03
C GLY A 189 -5.35 0.66 25.88
N GLU A 190 -5.63 1.92 25.55
CA GLU A 190 -6.67 2.72 26.23
C GLU A 190 -7.60 3.48 25.27
N GLU A 191 -7.13 3.95 24.12
CA GLU A 191 -7.89 4.78 23.17
C GLU A 191 -7.70 4.30 21.72
N TYR A 192 -8.70 4.58 20.88
CA TYR A 192 -8.65 4.33 19.44
C TYR A 192 -8.28 5.60 18.66
N TYR A 193 -7.51 5.41 17.59
CA TYR A 193 -7.14 6.46 16.63
C TYR A 193 -7.50 5.98 15.24
N PHE A 194 -8.57 6.52 14.66
CA PHE A 194 -8.90 6.31 13.25
C PHE A 194 -8.18 7.38 12.45
N VAL A 195 -7.33 6.93 11.55
CA VAL A 195 -6.43 7.79 10.79
C VAL A 195 -6.81 7.83 9.34
N ASP A 196 -6.52 8.97 8.75
CA ASP A 196 -6.66 9.19 7.33
C ASP A 196 -5.52 10.14 6.94
N ASP A 197 -4.61 9.71 6.07
CA ASP A 197 -3.36 10.42 5.78
C ASP A 197 -3.51 11.86 5.28
N ASN A 198 -4.74 12.27 4.92
CA ASN A 198 -5.07 13.66 4.58
C ASN A 198 -5.97 14.37 5.60
N SER A 199 -5.98 13.88 6.82
CA SER A 199 -6.63 14.50 7.97
C SER A 199 -5.58 15.04 8.94
N ASP A 200 -6.01 15.54 10.10
CA ASP A 200 -5.08 15.97 11.15
C ASP A 200 -4.28 14.79 11.73
N TYR A 201 -4.72 13.56 11.47
CA TYR A 201 -4.04 12.33 11.86
C TYR A 201 -3.53 11.56 10.64
N ASN A 202 -2.24 11.68 10.37
CA ASN A 202 -1.53 10.80 9.47
C ASN A 202 -1.18 9.46 10.15
N SER A 203 -1.28 8.35 9.42
CA SER A 203 -1.02 7.00 9.91
C SER A 203 0.38 6.82 10.49
N MET A 204 1.41 7.29 9.78
CA MET A 204 2.80 7.24 10.21
C MET A 204 3.05 8.15 11.40
N GLU A 205 2.60 9.41 11.33
CA GLU A 205 2.83 10.37 12.42
C GLU A 205 2.16 9.94 13.73
N THR A 206 0.94 9.42 13.64
CA THR A 206 0.17 8.97 14.81
C THR A 206 0.79 7.73 15.42
N SER A 207 0.95 6.67 14.63
CA SER A 207 1.44 5.37 15.12
C SER A 207 2.91 5.41 15.55
N TRP A 208 3.71 6.35 15.02
CA TRP A 208 5.11 6.52 15.42
C TRP A 208 5.34 7.60 16.46
N SER A 209 4.28 8.28 16.91
CA SER A 209 4.41 9.27 17.95
C SER A 209 4.91 8.61 19.24
N LYS A 210 5.90 9.25 19.89
CA LYS A 210 6.42 8.77 21.18
C LYS A 210 5.31 8.56 22.21
N GLU A 211 4.27 9.40 22.18
CA GLU A 211 3.12 9.31 23.06
C GLU A 211 2.35 8.01 22.85
N PHE A 212 1.92 7.74 21.61
CA PHE A 212 1.23 6.50 21.24
C PHE A 212 2.06 5.27 21.64
N CYS A 213 3.33 5.22 21.22
CA CYS A 213 4.18 4.04 21.47
C CYS A 213 4.44 3.81 22.96
N THR A 214 4.66 4.88 23.74
CA THR A 214 4.88 4.76 25.20
C THR A 214 3.63 4.22 25.88
N LYS A 215 2.44 4.65 25.43
CA LYS A 215 1.16 4.19 25.97
C LYS A 215 0.89 2.73 25.60
N ALA A 216 1.05 2.37 24.32
CA ALA A 216 0.96 0.99 23.85
C ALA A 216 1.88 0.05 24.63
N VAL A 217 3.19 0.32 24.65
CA VAL A 217 4.15 -0.53 25.38
C VAL A 217 3.82 -0.56 26.87
N GLY A 218 3.48 0.58 27.46
CA GLY A 218 3.10 0.67 28.87
C GLY A 218 1.86 -0.14 29.22
N CYS A 219 0.90 -0.29 28.30
CA CYS A 219 -0.31 -1.08 28.45
C CYS A 219 -0.06 -2.58 28.32
N PHE A 220 0.67 -2.98 27.28
CA PHE A 220 0.83 -4.40 26.90
C PHE A 220 2.05 -5.09 27.53
N PHE A 221 3.10 -4.34 27.91
CA PHE A 221 4.34 -4.89 28.47
C PHE A 221 4.54 -4.47 29.93
N LYS A 222 3.95 -5.22 30.86
CA LYS A 222 4.12 -5.01 32.30
C LYS A 222 5.41 -5.67 32.79
N ASP A 223 6.27 -4.91 33.46
CA ASP A 223 7.59 -5.38 33.92
C ASP A 223 8.43 -6.01 32.79
N GLY A 224 8.32 -5.45 31.58
CA GLY A 224 9.01 -5.95 30.38
C GLY A 224 8.40 -7.22 29.79
N LYS A 225 7.17 -7.59 30.18
CA LYS A 225 6.50 -8.81 29.72
C LYS A 225 5.08 -8.56 29.22
N ARG A 226 4.72 -9.26 28.15
CA ARG A 226 3.33 -9.37 27.67
C ARG A 226 2.69 -10.66 28.16
N SER A 227 1.35 -10.74 28.12
CA SER A 227 0.63 -11.94 28.55
C SER A 227 0.84 -13.11 27.57
N PRO A 228 0.77 -14.37 28.04
CA PRO A 228 0.81 -15.54 27.16
C PRO A 228 -0.28 -15.53 26.08
N GLU A 229 -1.48 -15.07 26.43
CA GLU A 229 -2.63 -15.00 25.53
C GLU A 229 -2.40 -13.95 24.44
N THR A 230 -1.89 -12.76 24.81
CA THR A 230 -1.47 -11.73 23.85
C THR A 230 -0.35 -12.26 22.95
N ALA A 231 0.64 -12.96 23.50
CA ALA A 231 1.74 -13.49 22.72
C ALA A 231 1.28 -14.46 21.63
N LYS A 232 0.38 -15.38 22.00
CA LYS A 232 -0.22 -16.34 21.07
C LYS A 232 -1.08 -15.64 20.02
N PHE A 233 -1.93 -14.70 20.42
CA PHE A 233 -2.80 -13.97 19.50
C PHE A 233 -2.00 -13.08 18.53
N SER A 234 -0.98 -12.34 19.02
CA SER A 234 -0.08 -11.55 18.17
C SER A 234 0.63 -12.38 17.11
N TYR A 235 1.05 -13.60 17.45
CA TYR A 235 1.64 -14.51 16.46
C TYR A 235 0.60 -14.99 15.43
N GLY A 236 -0.59 -15.39 15.87
CA GLY A 236 -1.68 -15.80 14.99
C GLY A 236 -2.10 -14.70 14.02
N GLU A 237 -2.27 -13.47 14.52
CA GLU A 237 -2.60 -12.30 13.71
C GLU A 237 -1.51 -11.99 12.67
N LEU A 238 -0.24 -12.12 13.05
CA LEU A 238 0.88 -11.94 12.12
C LEU A 238 0.87 -12.99 11.00
N CYS A 239 0.58 -14.25 11.34
CA CYS A 239 0.38 -15.31 10.35
C CYS A 239 -0.78 -15.00 9.41
N PHE A 240 -1.93 -14.57 9.95
CA PHE A 240 -3.09 -14.15 9.15
C PHE A 240 -2.74 -13.00 8.19
N ALA A 241 -2.11 -11.94 8.71
CA ALA A 241 -1.78 -10.75 7.94
C ALA A 241 -0.80 -11.08 6.80
N ILE A 242 0.25 -11.87 7.06
CA ILE A 242 1.22 -12.27 6.05
C ILE A 242 0.60 -13.22 5.02
N ASP A 243 -0.12 -14.26 5.46
CA ASP A 243 -0.71 -15.24 4.54
C ASP A 243 -1.77 -14.63 3.61
N THR A 244 -2.47 -13.59 4.08
CA THR A 244 -3.58 -12.98 3.34
C THR A 244 -3.13 -11.80 2.49
N PHE A 245 -2.28 -10.92 3.03
CA PHE A 245 -2.05 -9.60 2.43
C PHE A 245 -0.61 -9.37 1.98
N TYR A 246 0.35 -10.24 2.30
CA TYR A 246 1.74 -10.04 1.86
C TYR A 246 1.89 -10.30 0.36
N GLY A 247 2.47 -9.34 -0.34
CA GLY A 247 2.72 -9.38 -1.78
C GLY A 247 3.89 -10.25 -2.22
N MET A 248 4.52 -11.03 -1.34
CA MET A 248 5.57 -11.97 -1.79
C MET A 248 6.69 -11.29 -2.60
N SER A 249 7.12 -10.11 -2.12
CA SER A 249 8.19 -9.30 -2.73
C SER A 249 9.41 -10.17 -3.08
N GLY A 250 9.86 -10.06 -4.33
CA GLY A 250 10.95 -10.79 -4.97
C GLY A 250 12.30 -10.68 -4.29
N GLN A 251 12.50 -9.68 -3.45
CA GLN A 251 13.80 -9.37 -2.85
C GLN A 251 13.97 -9.96 -1.45
N ALA A 252 12.86 -10.31 -0.77
CA ALA A 252 12.87 -10.86 0.57
C ALA A 252 13.51 -12.26 0.61
N MET A 253 14.38 -12.50 1.59
CA MET A 253 15.07 -13.79 1.74
C MET A 253 14.11 -14.93 2.06
N ILE A 254 13.05 -14.63 2.81
CA ILE A 254 12.05 -15.63 3.22
C ILE A 254 11.10 -16.05 2.08
N LYS A 255 11.13 -15.37 0.94
CA LYS A 255 10.20 -15.60 -0.19
C LYS A 255 10.16 -17.06 -0.66
N GLU A 256 11.32 -17.69 -0.85
CA GLU A 256 11.36 -19.07 -1.37
C GLU A 256 10.67 -20.04 -0.40
N THR A 257 10.94 -19.90 0.91
CA THR A 257 10.31 -20.71 1.95
C THR A 257 8.81 -20.46 2.03
N LEU A 258 8.37 -19.20 1.95
CA LEU A 258 6.95 -18.86 1.93
C LEU A 258 6.23 -19.46 0.71
N ASN A 259 6.82 -19.36 -0.49
CA ASN A 259 6.27 -19.97 -1.70
C ASN A 259 6.08 -21.49 -1.57
N ASN A 260 7.04 -22.17 -0.95
CA ASN A 260 7.03 -23.62 -0.82
C ASN A 260 6.01 -24.14 0.20
N THR A 261 5.71 -23.34 1.22
CA THR A 261 4.87 -23.74 2.36
C THR A 261 3.45 -23.21 2.27
N SER A 262 3.25 -22.10 1.54
CA SER A 262 1.99 -21.36 1.42
C SER A 262 1.39 -20.96 2.77
N SER A 263 2.22 -20.86 3.81
CA SER A 263 1.82 -20.46 5.16
C SER A 263 3.05 -19.97 5.93
N PHE A 264 2.95 -18.78 6.51
CA PHE A 264 4.00 -18.16 7.29
C PHE A 264 4.39 -19.01 8.50
N ASP A 265 3.40 -19.60 9.18
CA ASP A 265 3.65 -20.48 10.33
C ASP A 265 4.56 -21.66 9.93
N LYS A 266 4.23 -22.31 8.81
CA LYS A 266 5.04 -23.42 8.26
C LYS A 266 6.39 -22.96 7.74
N ALA A 267 6.47 -21.75 7.18
CA ALA A 267 7.73 -21.19 6.72
C ALA A 267 8.69 -20.97 7.90
N ILE A 268 8.20 -20.45 9.03
CA ILE A 268 9.00 -20.33 10.25
C ILE A 268 9.37 -21.72 10.78
N GLU A 269 8.46 -22.68 10.82
CA GLU A 269 8.78 -24.05 11.26
C GLU A 269 9.91 -24.67 10.43
N GLU A 270 9.87 -24.51 9.10
CA GLU A 270 10.94 -25.01 8.22
C GLU A 270 12.29 -24.31 8.47
N LEU A 271 12.27 -23.01 8.78
CA LEU A 271 13.48 -22.26 9.12
C LEU A 271 14.03 -22.67 10.49
N ASP A 272 13.17 -22.85 11.48
CA ASP A 272 13.54 -23.28 12.83
C ASP A 272 14.06 -24.73 12.86
N GLU A 273 13.54 -25.62 12.02
CA GLU A 273 14.10 -26.97 11.83
C GLU A 273 15.55 -26.94 11.32
N LYS A 274 15.91 -25.93 10.51
CA LYS A 274 17.28 -25.74 10.01
C LYS A 274 18.22 -25.16 11.09
N ALA A 275 17.68 -24.57 12.16
CA ALA A 275 18.46 -23.98 13.25
C ALA A 275 19.04 -25.00 14.27
N ASP A 276 18.80 -26.31 14.10
CA ASP A 276 19.44 -27.43 14.83
C ASP A 276 19.48 -27.30 16.38
N GLY A 277 18.31 -27.08 17.00
CA GLY A 277 18.14 -27.12 18.47
C GLY A 277 18.50 -25.82 19.21
N LEU A 278 18.71 -24.75 18.45
CA LEU A 278 18.78 -23.37 18.92
C LEU A 278 17.38 -22.79 19.20
N LEU A 279 17.33 -21.60 19.81
CA LEU A 279 16.05 -20.91 20.05
C LEU A 279 15.43 -20.53 18.69
N GLY A 280 14.23 -21.03 18.39
CA GLY A 280 13.57 -20.77 17.12
C GLY A 280 13.03 -19.34 17.02
N LEU A 281 12.87 -18.84 15.79
CA LEU A 281 12.15 -17.60 15.51
C LEU A 281 10.71 -17.67 16.03
N LYS A 282 10.03 -18.82 15.91
CA LYS A 282 8.69 -19.02 16.48
C LYS A 282 8.70 -18.84 18.00
N ASP A 283 9.72 -19.37 18.69
CA ASP A 283 9.86 -19.23 20.14
C ASP A 283 10.09 -17.77 20.56
N LEU A 284 10.87 -17.01 19.78
CA LEU A 284 11.06 -15.58 20.00
C LEU A 284 9.75 -14.80 19.82
N LEU A 285 9.04 -15.05 18.72
CA LEU A 285 7.78 -14.38 18.40
C LEU A 285 6.63 -14.76 19.34
N LEU A 286 6.70 -15.91 20.01
CA LEU A 286 5.76 -16.35 21.05
C LEU A 286 6.22 -15.99 22.47
N SER A 287 7.39 -15.37 22.62
CA SER A 287 7.93 -15.08 23.95
C SER A 287 7.10 -14.06 24.71
N GLU A 288 6.92 -14.28 26.01
CA GLU A 288 6.37 -13.28 26.93
C GLU A 288 7.38 -12.16 27.21
N SER A 289 8.68 -12.42 27.04
CA SER A 289 9.74 -11.42 27.27
C SER A 289 9.77 -10.42 26.12
N GLY A 290 9.59 -9.13 26.43
CA GLY A 290 9.68 -8.07 25.42
C GLY A 290 11.05 -8.05 24.72
N GLU A 291 12.13 -8.40 25.43
CA GLU A 291 13.48 -8.51 24.86
C GLU A 291 13.61 -9.61 23.80
N LEU A 292 13.06 -10.80 24.07
CA LEU A 292 13.10 -11.91 23.12
C LEU A 292 12.13 -11.69 21.96
N TYR A 293 10.98 -11.08 22.24
CA TYR A 293 10.03 -10.68 21.20
C TYR A 293 10.66 -9.65 20.24
N ASP A 294 11.35 -8.64 20.77
CA ASP A 294 12.09 -7.65 19.97
C ASP A 294 13.14 -8.31 19.06
N ALA A 295 13.88 -9.29 19.58
CA ALA A 295 14.83 -10.06 18.78
C ALA A 295 14.14 -10.85 17.65
N GLY A 296 12.96 -11.41 17.90
CA GLY A 296 12.15 -12.08 16.87
C GLY A 296 11.72 -11.11 15.77
N LEU A 297 11.24 -9.92 16.13
CA LEU A 297 10.85 -8.89 15.16
C LEU A 297 12.05 -8.36 14.36
N TYR A 298 13.21 -8.22 14.98
CA TYR A 298 14.44 -7.85 14.29
C TYR A 298 14.87 -8.92 13.26
N LEU A 299 14.75 -10.20 13.59
CA LEU A 299 14.98 -11.28 12.63
C LEU A 299 14.00 -11.20 11.46
N LEU A 300 12.72 -10.91 11.72
CA LEU A 300 11.76 -10.68 10.66
C LEU A 300 12.15 -9.49 9.78
N ASP A 301 12.56 -8.35 10.36
CA ASP A 301 13.03 -7.18 9.60
C ASP A 301 14.13 -7.55 8.61
N LEU A 302 15.07 -8.38 9.04
CA LEU A 302 16.17 -8.87 8.21
C LEU A 302 15.71 -9.86 7.14
N LEU A 303 14.87 -10.85 7.49
CA LEU A 303 14.38 -11.89 6.59
C LEU A 303 13.47 -11.35 5.48
N PHE A 304 12.71 -10.31 5.82
CA PHE A 304 11.75 -9.66 4.94
C PHE A 304 12.30 -8.43 4.21
N PHE A 305 13.51 -7.97 4.52
CA PHE A 305 14.08 -6.78 3.90
C PHE A 305 14.02 -6.86 2.36
N ASP A 306 13.25 -5.97 1.76
CA ASP A 306 12.97 -5.98 0.33
C ASP A 306 13.32 -4.67 -0.38
N GLY A 307 14.09 -3.81 0.29
CA GLY A 307 14.42 -2.47 -0.18
C GLY A 307 13.68 -1.36 0.58
N GLY A 308 12.65 -1.69 1.36
CA GLY A 308 12.08 -0.78 2.38
C GLY A 308 10.55 -0.71 2.44
N HIS A 309 9.82 -1.59 1.76
CA HIS A 309 8.35 -1.65 1.84
C HIS A 309 7.87 -2.54 3.00
N MET A 310 8.63 -3.58 3.33
CA MET A 310 8.40 -4.44 4.49
C MET A 310 9.45 -4.15 5.56
N GLY A 311 9.02 -3.96 6.81
CA GLY A 311 9.94 -3.66 7.92
C GLY A 311 9.32 -3.64 9.31
N PHE A 312 10.13 -4.06 10.28
CA PHE A 312 9.83 -4.01 11.73
C PHE A 312 10.81 -3.12 12.49
N ASP A 313 11.80 -2.54 11.81
CA ASP A 313 12.82 -1.64 12.38
C ASP A 313 12.25 -0.56 13.32
N MET A 314 11.11 0.04 12.94
CA MET A 314 10.41 1.03 13.76
C MET A 314 9.83 0.42 15.03
N THR A 315 9.14 -0.71 14.92
CA THR A 315 8.67 -1.47 16.10
C THR A 315 9.83 -1.77 17.04
N CYS A 316 10.94 -2.28 16.50
CA CYS A 316 12.10 -2.62 17.31
C CYS A 316 12.67 -1.40 18.02
N SER A 317 12.83 -0.28 17.31
CA SER A 317 13.29 0.97 17.91
C SER A 317 12.38 1.42 19.07
N MET A 318 11.06 1.32 18.92
CA MET A 318 10.09 1.71 19.94
C MET A 318 10.17 0.81 21.17
N LEU A 319 10.16 -0.50 20.96
CA LEU A 319 10.20 -1.48 22.03
C LEU A 319 11.49 -1.37 22.84
N LYS A 320 12.63 -1.23 22.15
CA LYS A 320 13.94 -0.98 22.79
C LYS A 320 13.94 0.28 23.64
N ASN A 321 13.47 1.39 23.09
CA ASN A 321 13.45 2.66 23.81
C ASN A 321 12.52 2.63 25.03
N ALA A 322 11.36 1.99 24.90
CA ALA A 322 10.36 1.92 25.97
C ALA A 322 10.76 0.94 27.08
N LEU A 323 11.38 -0.19 26.74
CA LEU A 323 11.79 -1.22 27.71
C LEU A 323 13.24 -1.08 28.18
N GLY A 324 14.04 -0.21 27.56
CA GLY A 324 15.46 -0.03 27.88
C GLY A 324 16.35 -1.19 27.40
N ILE A 325 15.98 -1.84 26.29
CA ILE A 325 16.77 -2.90 25.65
C ILE A 325 17.88 -2.25 24.82
N SER A 326 19.12 -2.73 24.94
CA SER A 326 20.22 -2.24 24.10
C SER A 326 20.33 -3.05 22.81
N ASP A 327 20.94 -2.46 21.78
CA ASP A 327 21.18 -3.16 20.51
C ASP A 327 22.03 -4.41 20.71
N GLU A 328 23.02 -4.39 21.61
CA GLU A 328 23.86 -5.55 21.89
C GLU A 328 23.07 -6.72 22.48
N VAL A 329 22.12 -6.43 23.37
CA VAL A 329 21.27 -7.46 24.01
C VAL A 329 20.35 -8.10 22.97
N MET A 330 19.70 -7.28 22.15
CA MET A 330 18.83 -7.77 21.08
C MET A 330 19.62 -8.60 20.05
N ILE A 331 20.80 -8.13 19.62
CA ILE A 331 21.65 -8.86 18.67
C ILE A 331 22.17 -10.16 19.30
N GLU A 332 22.53 -10.17 20.57
CA GLU A 332 22.92 -11.39 21.29
C GLU A 332 21.78 -12.41 21.30
N ALA A 333 20.55 -11.97 21.60
CA ALA A 333 19.36 -12.82 21.56
C ALA A 333 19.02 -13.32 20.14
N ALA A 334 19.22 -12.50 19.10
CA ALA A 334 19.04 -12.94 17.72
C ALA A 334 20.16 -13.91 17.29
N SER A 335 21.40 -13.73 17.77
CA SER A 335 22.55 -14.54 17.35
C SER A 335 22.46 -16.01 17.79
N VAL A 336 21.64 -16.31 18.80
CA VAL A 336 21.42 -17.69 19.26
C VAL A 336 20.44 -18.47 18.40
N THR A 337 19.93 -17.90 17.30
CA THR A 337 18.87 -18.52 16.48
C THR A 337 19.36 -19.34 15.29
N GLY A 338 20.66 -19.39 15.02
CA GLY A 338 21.24 -20.19 13.92
C GLY A 338 21.07 -19.61 12.52
N TYR A 339 20.36 -18.48 12.39
CA TYR A 339 20.19 -17.75 11.15
C TYR A 339 21.47 -17.00 10.74
N ASP A 340 21.71 -16.89 9.43
CA ASP A 340 22.84 -16.13 8.88
C ASP A 340 22.55 -14.62 8.93
N LEU A 341 22.83 -14.01 10.08
CA LEU A 341 22.65 -12.58 10.30
C LEU A 341 23.61 -11.73 9.45
N ASP A 342 24.75 -12.27 9.04
CA ASP A 342 25.76 -11.54 8.28
C ASP A 342 25.27 -11.31 6.84
N GLU A 343 24.71 -12.33 6.19
CA GLU A 343 24.09 -12.17 4.87
C GLU A 343 22.92 -11.17 4.94
N ALA A 344 22.03 -11.37 5.91
CA ALA A 344 20.80 -10.59 6.04
C ALA A 344 21.07 -9.10 6.28
N SER A 345 21.93 -8.80 7.27
CA SER A 345 22.35 -7.43 7.57
C SER A 345 23.21 -6.83 6.45
N GLY A 346 23.98 -7.67 5.76
CA GLY A 346 24.79 -7.29 4.60
C GLY A 346 23.96 -6.65 3.48
N ARG A 347 22.76 -7.19 3.18
CA ARG A 347 21.85 -6.63 2.16
C ARG A 347 21.35 -5.23 2.53
N LYS A 348 20.91 -5.05 3.78
CA LYS A 348 20.45 -3.75 4.29
C LYS A 348 21.57 -2.71 4.28
N ASN A 349 22.77 -3.09 4.72
CA ASN A 349 23.95 -2.23 4.70
C ASN A 349 24.40 -1.88 3.27
N ALA A 350 24.35 -2.83 2.33
CA ALA A 350 24.69 -2.59 0.93
C ALA A 350 23.79 -1.50 0.32
N ARG A 351 22.50 -1.49 0.67
CA ARG A 351 21.56 -0.44 0.23
C ARG A 351 21.92 0.95 0.76
N LEU A 352 22.33 1.05 2.02
CA LEU A 352 22.78 2.32 2.62
C LEU A 352 24.08 2.83 2.00
N GLU A 353 25.03 1.95 1.73
CA GLU A 353 26.29 2.33 1.06
C GLU A 353 26.05 2.72 -0.41
N LEU A 354 25.11 2.06 -1.10
CA LEU A 354 24.66 2.43 -2.44
C LEU A 354 24.09 3.86 -2.46
N ASP A 355 23.16 4.18 -1.56
CA ASP A 355 22.57 5.52 -1.42
C ASP A 355 23.65 6.60 -1.37
N LYS A 356 24.58 6.43 -0.41
CA LYS A 356 25.68 7.34 -0.18
C LYS A 356 26.56 7.48 -1.42
N ALA A 357 26.94 6.37 -2.05
CA ALA A 357 27.84 6.39 -3.20
C ALA A 357 27.23 7.09 -4.42
N VAL A 358 25.93 6.86 -4.70
CA VAL A 358 25.23 7.52 -5.81
C VAL A 358 25.03 9.01 -5.52
N ASN A 359 24.64 9.37 -4.29
CA ASN A 359 24.49 10.77 -3.88
C ASN A 359 25.80 11.55 -3.94
N GLU A 360 26.92 10.98 -3.47
CA GLU A 360 28.24 11.60 -3.56
C GLU A 360 28.67 11.83 -5.02
N ALA A 361 28.41 10.85 -5.90
CA ALA A 361 28.69 10.98 -7.33
C ALA A 361 27.85 12.09 -7.98
N ARG A 362 26.55 12.18 -7.64
CA ARG A 362 25.64 13.20 -8.14
C ARG A 362 26.02 14.60 -7.71
N GLU A 363 26.28 14.81 -6.42
CA GLU A 363 26.66 16.12 -5.88
C GLU A 363 27.94 16.63 -6.55
N LYS A 364 28.89 15.74 -6.85
CA LYS A 364 30.11 16.10 -7.59
C LYS A 364 29.85 16.48 -9.05
N ALA A 365 28.87 15.88 -9.71
CA ALA A 365 28.59 16.06 -11.13
C ALA A 365 27.66 17.26 -11.43
N ILE A 366 26.60 17.43 -10.62
CA ILE A 366 25.53 18.43 -10.82
C ILE A 366 25.66 19.57 -9.81
N GLY A 367 26.08 19.29 -8.58
CA GLY A 367 26.07 20.26 -7.48
C GLY A 367 24.70 20.44 -6.84
N LYS A 368 24.57 21.46 -5.99
CA LYS A 368 23.39 21.68 -5.15
C LYS A 368 22.20 22.33 -5.85
N GLU A 369 22.40 22.88 -7.04
CA GLU A 369 21.37 23.59 -7.80
C GLU A 369 20.33 22.66 -8.44
N LYS A 370 20.51 21.33 -8.33
CA LYS A 370 19.70 20.26 -8.94
C LYS A 370 19.52 20.33 -10.47
N TYR A 371 19.89 21.43 -11.13
CA TYR A 371 19.74 21.66 -12.56
C TYR A 371 21.09 21.81 -13.26
N ARG A 372 21.25 21.14 -14.41
CA ARG A 372 22.42 21.26 -15.29
C ARG A 372 22.01 21.29 -16.76
N LYS A 373 22.77 22.00 -17.60
CA LYS A 373 22.67 21.94 -19.07
C LYS A 373 23.98 21.40 -19.64
N GLU A 374 23.90 20.44 -20.56
CA GLU A 374 25.00 19.93 -21.38
C GLU A 374 24.55 19.92 -22.84
N GLY A 375 25.18 20.72 -23.71
CA GLY A 375 24.71 20.88 -25.08
C GLY A 375 23.26 21.40 -25.14
N ASN A 376 22.39 20.67 -25.84
CA ASN A 376 20.96 20.95 -25.94
C ASN A 376 20.11 20.08 -25.00
N THR A 377 20.73 19.46 -23.99
CA THR A 377 20.07 18.61 -23.01
C THR A 377 20.14 19.24 -21.62
N ALA A 378 18.98 19.43 -20.99
CA ALA A 378 18.86 19.81 -19.58
C ALA A 378 18.68 18.58 -18.70
N PHE A 379 19.13 18.66 -17.45
CA PHE A 379 19.06 17.62 -16.44
C PHE A 379 18.50 18.22 -15.15
N TYR A 380 17.60 17.50 -14.49
CA TYR A 380 17.06 17.89 -13.19
C TYR A 380 17.02 16.73 -12.20
N CYS A 381 17.63 16.89 -11.03
CA CYS A 381 17.58 15.93 -9.92
C CYS A 381 16.19 15.96 -9.26
N PHE A 382 15.44 14.87 -9.37
CA PHE A 382 14.13 14.71 -8.74
C PHE A 382 14.25 13.68 -7.59
N ASP A 383 14.32 14.17 -6.36
CA ASP A 383 14.82 13.38 -5.22
C ASP A 383 13.79 12.49 -4.54
N SER A 384 12.50 12.86 -4.63
CA SER A 384 11.42 12.06 -4.06
C SER A 384 10.09 12.38 -4.74
N PHE A 385 9.18 11.42 -4.75
CA PHE A 385 7.79 11.65 -5.16
C PHE A 385 6.98 12.19 -3.99
N MET A 386 7.43 13.27 -3.36
CA MET A 386 6.72 13.90 -2.23
C MET A 386 6.32 15.33 -2.60
N ALA A 387 5.07 15.69 -2.31
CA ALA A 387 4.53 17.03 -2.49
C ALA A 387 3.75 17.48 -1.25
N SER A 388 3.68 18.80 -1.04
CA SER A 388 2.93 19.38 0.08
C SER A 388 1.45 19.51 -0.29
N ARG A 389 0.63 18.50 0.03
CA ARG A 389 -0.80 18.53 -0.22
C ARG A 389 -1.45 19.81 0.33
N GLU A 390 -1.16 20.17 1.58
CA GLU A 390 -1.74 21.36 2.23
C GLU A 390 -1.45 22.64 1.43
N ASP A 391 -0.23 22.79 0.91
CA ASP A 391 0.14 23.99 0.14
C ASP A 391 -0.45 23.97 -1.27
N TRP A 392 -0.57 22.80 -1.89
CA TRP A 392 -1.30 22.65 -3.15
C TRP A 392 -2.79 22.99 -2.98
N GLU A 393 -3.44 22.52 -1.90
CA GLU A 393 -4.83 22.89 -1.60
C GLU A 393 -4.99 24.40 -1.35
N LYS A 394 -4.03 25.05 -0.67
CA LYS A 394 -4.02 26.52 -0.52
C LYS A 394 -3.87 27.23 -1.86
N TYR A 395 -3.01 26.74 -2.75
CA TYR A 395 -2.82 27.29 -4.09
C TYR A 395 -4.14 27.22 -4.89
N TYR A 396 -4.79 26.06 -4.95
CA TYR A 396 -6.07 25.85 -5.64
C TYR A 396 -7.22 26.66 -5.01
N ALA A 397 -7.16 26.92 -3.70
CA ALA A 397 -8.10 27.81 -3.02
C ALA A 397 -7.85 29.31 -3.26
N GLY A 398 -6.82 29.69 -4.04
CA GLY A 398 -6.40 31.08 -4.26
C GLY A 398 -5.84 31.75 -3.01
N LYS A 399 -5.33 30.96 -2.05
CA LYS A 399 -4.83 31.41 -0.74
C LYS A 399 -3.31 31.30 -0.61
N GLY A 400 -2.61 30.88 -1.66
CA GLY A 400 -1.15 30.72 -1.69
C GLY A 400 -0.59 30.82 -3.11
N GLU A 401 0.73 30.80 -3.21
CA GLU A 401 1.45 30.62 -4.48
C GLU A 401 1.61 29.13 -4.77
N ARG A 402 1.93 28.76 -6.03
CA ARG A 402 2.22 27.38 -6.39
C ARG A 402 3.40 26.87 -5.53
N PRO A 403 3.28 25.71 -4.87
CA PRO A 403 4.33 25.19 -4.00
C PRO A 403 5.69 25.05 -4.73
N GLN A 404 6.76 25.22 -3.96
CA GLN A 404 8.16 25.02 -4.40
C GLN A 404 8.72 23.74 -3.78
N ASP A 405 7.90 22.69 -3.75
CA ASP A 405 8.28 21.33 -3.37
C ASP A 405 8.96 20.60 -4.56
N GLU A 406 9.14 19.27 -4.48
CA GLU A 406 9.84 18.53 -5.54
C GLU A 406 9.12 18.64 -6.90
N LEU A 407 7.79 18.50 -6.94
CA LEU A 407 7.00 18.71 -8.16
C LEU A 407 7.12 20.17 -8.62
N GLY A 408 7.01 21.12 -7.68
CA GLY A 408 7.13 22.54 -7.96
C GLY A 408 8.44 22.90 -8.67
N GLY A 409 9.57 22.38 -8.16
CA GLY A 409 10.89 22.58 -8.72
C GLY A 409 11.10 21.89 -10.08
N LEU A 410 10.51 20.71 -10.28
CA LEU A 410 10.52 20.03 -11.59
C LEU A 410 9.80 20.86 -12.66
N LEU A 411 8.61 21.39 -12.35
CA LEU A 411 7.84 22.25 -13.26
C LEU A 411 8.63 23.51 -13.65
N ASP A 412 9.31 24.13 -12.69
CA ASP A 412 10.15 25.30 -12.95
C ASP A 412 11.39 24.96 -13.78
N ALA A 413 11.99 23.78 -13.57
CA ALA A 413 13.11 23.30 -14.37
C ALA A 413 12.72 22.99 -15.82
N MET A 414 11.58 22.33 -16.04
CA MET A 414 11.05 22.05 -17.38
C MET A 414 10.71 23.35 -18.11
N LYS A 415 10.03 24.29 -17.44
CA LYS A 415 9.75 25.62 -18.01
C LYS A 415 11.03 26.36 -18.41
N LYS A 416 12.03 26.37 -17.53
CA LYS A 416 13.33 27.01 -17.81
C LYS A 416 14.03 26.37 -19.02
N ALA A 417 13.94 25.06 -19.17
CA ALA A 417 14.49 24.35 -20.32
C ALA A 417 13.72 24.68 -21.60
N ASP A 418 12.40 24.69 -21.55
CA ASP A 418 11.51 24.99 -22.69
C ASP A 418 11.66 26.43 -23.20
N GLU A 419 11.88 27.39 -22.30
CA GLU A 419 12.15 28.79 -22.65
C GLU A 419 13.55 29.03 -23.24
N ASP A 420 14.49 28.08 -23.11
CA ASP A 420 15.83 28.15 -23.72
C ASP A 420 15.81 27.52 -25.12
N PRO A 421 15.88 28.31 -26.21
CA PRO A 421 15.75 27.79 -27.57
C PRO A 421 16.89 26.84 -27.97
N GLU A 422 18.01 26.84 -27.25
CA GLU A 422 19.10 25.88 -27.46
C GLU A 422 18.82 24.52 -26.83
N VAL A 423 17.90 24.42 -25.87
CA VAL A 423 17.53 23.16 -25.22
C VAL A 423 16.39 22.50 -25.99
N LYS A 424 16.52 21.20 -26.20
CA LYS A 424 15.54 20.35 -26.89
C LYS A 424 15.21 19.09 -26.10
N ASN A 425 16.10 18.69 -25.21
CA ASN A 425 15.98 17.44 -24.46
C ASN A 425 16.00 17.74 -22.96
N PHE A 426 15.26 16.95 -22.18
CA PHE A 426 15.17 17.04 -20.74
C PHE A 426 15.30 15.67 -20.10
N ILE A 427 16.22 15.53 -19.15
CA ILE A 427 16.44 14.32 -18.38
C ILE A 427 15.96 14.52 -16.94
N ILE A 428 15.03 13.67 -16.53
CA ILE A 428 14.61 13.55 -15.13
C ILE A 428 15.57 12.57 -14.45
N ASP A 429 16.38 13.05 -13.51
CA ASP A 429 17.34 12.24 -12.78
C ASP A 429 16.71 11.67 -11.49
N LEU A 430 16.42 10.37 -11.53
CA LEU A 430 15.89 9.57 -10.42
C LEU A 430 16.98 8.73 -9.73
N SER A 431 18.26 8.95 -10.02
CA SER A 431 19.34 8.07 -9.55
C SER A 431 19.40 7.94 -8.02
N CYS A 432 18.87 8.92 -7.27
CA CYS A 432 18.81 8.89 -5.81
C CYS A 432 17.36 8.95 -5.27
N ASN A 433 16.37 8.52 -6.05
CA ASN A 433 14.96 8.63 -5.68
C ASN A 433 14.42 7.32 -5.06
N GLY A 434 14.09 7.34 -3.78
CA GLY A 434 13.56 6.18 -3.05
C GLY A 434 12.05 5.91 -3.23
N GLY A 435 11.34 6.75 -3.97
CA GLY A 435 9.90 6.66 -4.21
C GLY A 435 9.07 7.76 -3.55
N GLY A 436 7.81 7.45 -3.25
CA GLY A 436 6.82 8.37 -2.68
C GLY A 436 5.44 8.11 -3.27
N SER A 437 4.75 9.17 -3.67
CA SER A 437 3.37 9.20 -4.13
C SER A 437 3.18 8.72 -5.57
N GLY A 438 2.12 7.93 -5.80
CA GLY A 438 1.68 7.52 -7.14
C GLY A 438 1.09 8.68 -7.94
N ASP A 439 0.40 9.61 -7.27
CA ASP A 439 -0.19 10.81 -7.89
C ASP A 439 0.85 11.66 -8.62
N LEU A 440 2.06 11.78 -8.05
CA LEU A 440 3.16 12.50 -8.69
C LEU A 440 3.72 11.74 -9.90
N VAL A 441 3.73 10.40 -9.86
CA VAL A 441 4.15 9.59 -11.01
C VAL A 441 3.21 9.82 -12.19
N VAL A 442 1.90 9.69 -12.00
CA VAL A 442 0.92 9.89 -13.10
C VAL A 442 0.88 11.34 -13.58
N THR A 443 1.13 12.30 -12.69
CA THR A 443 1.27 13.71 -13.08
C THR A 443 2.48 13.92 -13.98
N ILE A 444 3.64 13.35 -13.62
CA ILE A 444 4.85 13.44 -14.46
C ILE A 444 4.64 12.72 -15.79
N MET A 445 4.07 11.50 -15.78
CA MET A 445 3.76 10.76 -17.00
C MET A 445 2.84 11.55 -17.93
N ARG A 446 1.84 12.25 -17.37
CA ARG A 446 0.95 13.11 -18.16
C ARG A 446 1.72 14.22 -18.84
N LEU A 447 2.60 14.90 -18.11
CA LEU A 447 3.38 16.02 -18.62
C LEU A 447 4.38 15.61 -19.72
N ILE A 448 4.98 14.41 -19.62
CA ILE A 448 6.05 13.99 -20.54
C ILE A 448 5.58 13.11 -21.70
N SER A 449 4.43 12.44 -21.58
CA SER A 449 3.93 11.48 -22.57
C SER A 449 2.48 11.70 -23.00
N GLY A 450 1.71 12.46 -22.24
CA GLY A 450 0.25 12.56 -22.39
C GLY A 450 -0.53 11.42 -21.73
N ASN A 451 0.13 10.35 -21.25
CA ASN A 451 -0.53 9.22 -20.58
C ASN A 451 -0.57 9.40 -19.05
N SER A 452 -1.62 8.91 -18.42
CA SER A 452 -1.82 8.99 -16.96
C SER A 452 -2.53 7.72 -16.46
N TYR A 453 -1.80 6.60 -16.43
CA TYR A 453 -2.31 5.33 -15.90
C TYR A 453 -1.31 4.65 -14.98
N ILE A 454 -1.82 3.75 -14.14
CA ILE A 454 -1.02 2.79 -13.36
C ILE A 454 -1.62 1.40 -13.56
N ASN A 455 -0.74 0.40 -13.73
CA ASN A 455 -1.12 -1.01 -13.78
C ASN A 455 -0.67 -1.72 -12.51
N PHE A 456 -1.52 -2.58 -11.96
CA PHE A 456 -1.16 -3.47 -10.87
C PHE A 456 -1.91 -4.81 -10.97
N LEU A 457 -1.31 -5.83 -10.37
CA LEU A 457 -1.90 -7.12 -10.10
C LEU A 457 -2.32 -7.15 -8.63
N ASN A 458 -3.59 -7.42 -8.37
CA ASN A 458 -4.04 -7.76 -7.03
C ASN A 458 -3.88 -9.26 -6.82
N THR A 459 -2.99 -9.68 -5.92
CA THR A 459 -2.71 -11.11 -5.71
C THR A 459 -3.77 -11.86 -4.91
N ILE A 460 -4.71 -11.15 -4.28
CA ILE A 460 -5.86 -11.78 -3.60
C ILE A 460 -6.96 -12.14 -4.59
N SER A 461 -7.31 -11.22 -5.48
CA SER A 461 -8.33 -11.49 -6.53
C SER A 461 -7.76 -12.09 -7.81
N GLU A 462 -6.43 -12.12 -7.95
CA GLU A 462 -5.68 -12.46 -9.17
C GLU A 462 -6.02 -11.60 -10.40
N GLN A 463 -6.61 -10.43 -10.19
CA GLN A 463 -6.99 -9.53 -11.28
C GLN A 463 -5.85 -8.59 -11.64
N TYR A 464 -5.63 -8.45 -12.94
CA TYR A 464 -4.89 -7.33 -13.50
C TYR A 464 -5.83 -6.14 -13.56
N VAL A 465 -5.35 -4.99 -13.11
CA VAL A 465 -6.15 -3.79 -13.03
C VAL A 465 -5.36 -2.63 -13.62
N ASN A 466 -6.03 -1.86 -14.45
CA ASN A 466 -5.55 -0.61 -15.01
C ASN A 466 -6.39 0.52 -14.43
N THR A 467 -5.74 1.52 -13.84
CA THR A 467 -6.40 2.73 -13.38
C THR A 467 -5.95 3.90 -14.23
N GLU A 468 -6.90 4.60 -14.84
CA GLU A 468 -6.67 5.84 -15.57
C GLU A 468 -6.98 7.04 -14.66
N TYR A 469 -6.22 8.14 -14.84
CA TYR A 469 -6.31 9.32 -14.01
C TYR A 469 -6.50 10.57 -14.88
N ASP A 470 -7.41 11.45 -14.46
CA ASP A 470 -7.43 12.82 -14.94
C ASP A 470 -6.45 13.65 -14.11
N ILE A 471 -5.67 14.47 -14.79
CA ILE A 471 -4.64 15.32 -14.19
C ILE A 471 -4.89 16.76 -14.62
N ASP A 472 -4.94 17.68 -13.67
CA ASP A 472 -4.90 19.13 -13.94
C ASP A 472 -3.44 19.50 -14.28
N ALA A 473 -3.10 19.31 -15.56
CA ALA A 473 -1.72 19.41 -16.05
C ALA A 473 -1.26 20.86 -16.24
N ASN A 474 -2.21 21.79 -16.38
CA ASN A 474 -1.91 23.23 -16.44
C ASN A 474 -1.98 23.92 -15.05
N PHE A 475 -2.48 23.20 -14.04
CA PHE A 475 -2.62 23.60 -12.64
C PHE A 475 -3.50 24.85 -12.44
N ASP A 476 -4.61 24.96 -13.18
CA ASP A 476 -5.57 26.09 -13.10
C ASP A 476 -6.79 25.82 -12.18
N GLY A 477 -6.91 24.59 -11.65
CA GLY A 477 -8.01 24.14 -10.82
C GLY A 477 -9.16 23.49 -11.58
N VAL A 478 -9.04 23.29 -12.89
CA VAL A 478 -10.12 22.81 -13.76
C VAL A 478 -9.63 21.65 -14.64
N PHE A 479 -10.15 20.46 -14.36
CA PHE A 479 -9.96 19.28 -15.22
C PHE A 479 -10.75 19.45 -16.53
N ASP A 480 -10.09 19.91 -17.60
CA ASP A 480 -10.68 20.15 -18.92
C ASP A 480 -9.73 19.85 -20.09
N GLU A 481 -10.18 20.04 -21.34
CA GLU A 481 -9.40 19.74 -22.55
C GLU A 481 -8.06 20.51 -22.63
N LYS A 482 -7.87 21.60 -21.85
CA LYS A 482 -6.58 22.30 -21.79
C LYS A 482 -5.51 21.47 -21.09
N ASP A 483 -5.89 20.47 -20.30
CA ASP A 483 -4.96 19.52 -19.69
C ASP A 483 -4.41 18.50 -20.69
N ASP A 484 -5.05 18.37 -21.86
CA ASP A 484 -4.55 17.56 -23.00
C ASP A 484 -3.54 18.33 -23.86
N GLU A 485 -3.41 19.65 -23.69
CA GLU A 485 -2.45 20.45 -24.45
C GLU A 485 -1.01 20.09 -24.04
N LYS A 486 -0.10 20.05 -25.02
CA LYS A 486 1.33 19.82 -24.75
C LYS A 486 1.88 20.98 -23.92
N GLN A 487 2.26 20.71 -22.68
CA GLN A 487 2.71 21.74 -21.73
C GLN A 487 4.15 22.23 -22.00
N TYR A 488 5.00 21.38 -22.59
CA TYR A 488 6.41 21.69 -22.89
C TYR A 488 6.81 21.09 -24.23
N ASP A 489 7.55 21.82 -25.06
CA ASP A 489 8.08 21.37 -26.35
C ASP A 489 9.49 20.78 -26.21
N LEU A 490 9.61 19.74 -25.37
CA LEU A 490 10.85 19.04 -25.05
C LEU A 490 10.74 17.54 -25.38
N ASN A 491 11.88 16.92 -25.68
CA ASN A 491 12.02 15.47 -25.68
C ASN A 491 12.47 15.00 -24.30
N PHE A 492 11.95 13.88 -23.81
CA PHE A 492 12.20 13.42 -22.45
C PHE A 492 13.04 12.15 -22.40
N GLY A 493 13.79 11.99 -21.32
CA GLY A 493 14.45 10.75 -20.92
C GLY A 493 14.60 10.70 -19.41
N VAL A 494 14.95 9.53 -18.86
CA VAL A 494 15.08 9.34 -17.41
C VAL A 494 16.41 8.67 -17.08
N LEU A 495 17.11 9.21 -16.07
CA LEU A 495 18.33 8.61 -15.51
C LEU A 495 17.97 7.83 -14.24
N ILE A 496 18.38 6.57 -14.16
CA ILE A 496 18.09 5.66 -13.05
C ILE A 496 19.36 5.00 -12.48
N SER A 497 19.23 4.45 -11.27
CA SER A 497 20.26 3.63 -10.62
C SER A 497 19.60 2.53 -9.78
N GLU A 498 20.40 1.58 -9.28
CA GLU A 498 19.94 0.53 -8.35
C GLU A 498 19.31 1.08 -7.05
N TYR A 499 19.50 2.37 -6.74
CA TYR A 499 18.82 3.01 -5.62
C TYR A 499 17.37 3.43 -5.96
N ALA A 500 17.04 3.63 -7.23
CA ALA A 500 15.69 4.03 -7.64
C ALA A 500 14.67 2.93 -7.30
N PHE A 501 13.76 3.17 -6.35
CA PHE A 501 12.88 2.13 -5.77
C PHE A 501 11.45 2.64 -5.60
N SER A 502 10.46 1.74 -5.47
CA SER A 502 9.05 2.11 -5.29
C SER A 502 8.54 2.98 -6.46
N CYS A 503 8.01 4.17 -6.24
CA CYS A 503 7.67 5.11 -7.33
C CYS A 503 8.88 5.52 -8.19
N GLY A 504 10.10 5.47 -7.64
CA GLY A 504 11.34 5.59 -8.40
C GLY A 504 11.62 4.42 -9.35
N ASN A 505 10.95 3.29 -9.15
CA ASN A 505 10.92 2.14 -10.05
C ASN A 505 9.68 2.15 -10.98
N LEU A 506 8.54 2.66 -10.50
CA LEU A 506 7.31 2.79 -11.28
C LEU A 506 7.45 3.76 -12.45
N LEU A 507 7.98 4.97 -12.23
CA LEU A 507 8.12 5.95 -13.32
C LEU A 507 8.97 5.38 -14.49
N PRO A 508 10.14 4.75 -14.26
CA PRO A 508 10.87 4.06 -15.31
C PRO A 508 10.09 2.96 -16.04
N ALA A 509 9.27 2.18 -15.33
CA ALA A 509 8.43 1.16 -15.94
C ALA A 509 7.42 1.78 -16.93
N LEU A 510 6.72 2.84 -16.50
CA LEU A 510 5.76 3.55 -17.36
C LEU A 510 6.44 4.29 -18.51
N CYS A 511 7.66 4.77 -18.31
CA CYS A 511 8.48 5.35 -19.39
C CYS A 511 8.79 4.30 -20.47
N LYS A 512 9.12 3.06 -20.10
CA LYS A 512 9.30 1.95 -21.05
C LYS A 512 8.02 1.64 -21.82
N ASP A 513 6.88 1.68 -21.14
CA ASP A 513 5.58 1.47 -21.79
C ASP A 513 5.25 2.58 -22.81
N CYS A 514 5.86 3.76 -22.68
CA CYS A 514 5.68 4.92 -23.55
C CYS A 514 6.88 5.23 -24.46
N ASP A 515 7.82 4.29 -24.64
CA ASP A 515 9.03 4.46 -25.46
C ASP A 515 9.92 5.67 -25.06
N ILE A 516 9.91 6.07 -23.79
CA ILE A 516 10.79 7.11 -23.23
C ILE A 516 12.12 6.47 -22.81
N PRO A 517 13.27 6.94 -23.32
CA PRO A 517 14.55 6.29 -23.10
C PRO A 517 15.03 6.37 -21.66
N LEU A 518 15.52 5.25 -21.16
CA LEU A 518 16.14 5.11 -19.85
C LEU A 518 17.67 5.02 -19.96
N PHE A 519 18.36 5.77 -19.10
CA PHE A 519 19.81 5.80 -18.98
C PHE A 519 20.24 5.37 -17.57
N GLY A 520 21.45 4.83 -17.43
CA GLY A 520 22.07 4.61 -16.13
C GLY A 520 22.31 3.14 -15.81
N ASP A 521 21.75 2.66 -14.70
CA ASP A 521 21.81 1.27 -14.24
C ASP A 521 20.41 0.76 -13.89
N LYS A 522 20.24 -0.56 -13.79
CA LYS A 522 18.95 -1.18 -13.43
C LYS A 522 18.39 -0.54 -12.15
N SER A 523 17.10 -0.19 -12.12
CA SER A 523 16.47 0.30 -10.90
C SER A 523 16.43 -0.77 -9.80
N GLY A 524 16.24 -0.33 -8.57
CA GLY A 524 16.23 -1.17 -7.37
C GLY A 524 14.96 -1.99 -7.17
N GLY A 525 13.93 -1.85 -8.00
CA GLY A 525 12.68 -2.59 -7.87
C GLY A 525 11.70 -2.00 -6.85
N GLY A 526 10.97 -2.88 -6.15
CA GLY A 526 9.88 -2.49 -5.27
C GLY A 526 8.61 -2.25 -6.06
N ALA A 527 7.77 -3.28 -6.14
CA ALA A 527 6.50 -3.24 -6.85
C ALA A 527 5.29 -3.27 -5.92
N CYS A 528 5.45 -3.67 -4.66
CA CYS A 528 4.29 -3.80 -3.77
C CYS A 528 3.91 -2.45 -3.19
N ALA A 529 2.62 -2.20 -3.02
CA ALA A 529 2.18 -1.03 -2.28
C ALA A 529 2.42 -1.23 -0.77
N VAL A 530 2.77 -0.17 -0.04
CA VAL A 530 3.05 -0.28 1.39
C VAL A 530 1.74 -0.36 2.16
N TYR A 531 1.56 -1.42 2.94
CA TYR A 531 0.55 -1.58 3.97
C TYR A 531 1.08 -1.12 5.32
N MET A 532 0.36 -0.19 5.95
CA MET A 532 0.61 0.18 7.34
C MET A 532 -0.13 -0.79 8.27
N CYS A 533 0.60 -1.47 9.12
CA CYS A 533 0.07 -2.48 10.04
C CYS A 533 0.39 -2.12 11.49
N ILE A 534 -0.35 -2.72 12.41
CA ILE A 534 -0.06 -2.66 13.83
C ILE A 534 -0.20 -4.07 14.40
N THR A 535 0.64 -4.45 15.35
CA THR A 535 0.49 -5.71 16.07
C THR A 535 -0.66 -5.59 17.09
N PRO A 536 -1.22 -6.70 17.59
CA PRO A 536 -2.27 -6.63 18.62
C PRO A 536 -1.84 -5.98 19.93
N ASP A 537 -0.53 -5.88 20.20
CA ASP A 537 0.08 -5.16 21.31
C ASP A 537 0.49 -3.71 20.95
N GLY A 538 -0.04 -3.18 19.84
CA GLY A 538 0.02 -1.75 19.51
C GLY A 538 1.33 -1.29 18.88
N LEU A 539 2.12 -2.19 18.29
CA LEU A 539 3.41 -1.87 17.68
C LEU A 539 3.31 -1.76 16.15
N PRO A 540 3.72 -0.64 15.54
CA PRO A 540 3.53 -0.41 14.10
C PRO A 540 4.62 -1.07 13.25
N TYR A 541 4.20 -1.76 12.19
CA TYR A 541 5.10 -2.31 11.18
C TYR A 541 4.57 -2.02 9.78
N ARG A 542 5.39 -2.20 8.76
CA ARG A 542 4.99 -2.02 7.37
C ARG A 542 5.11 -3.32 6.60
N MET A 543 4.25 -3.48 5.62
CA MET A 543 4.19 -4.69 4.80
C MET A 543 4.05 -4.39 3.33
N SER A 544 4.81 -5.11 2.50
CA SER A 544 4.61 -5.15 1.05
C SER A 544 3.29 -5.86 0.78
N SER A 545 2.29 -5.12 0.30
CA SER A 545 0.92 -5.61 0.18
C SER A 545 0.65 -6.44 -1.07
N SER A 546 -0.53 -7.05 -1.12
CA SER A 546 -1.07 -7.80 -2.26
C SER A 546 -1.29 -6.99 -3.54
N VAL A 547 -1.10 -5.67 -3.51
CA VAL A 547 -1.21 -4.80 -4.69
C VAL A 547 0.18 -4.62 -5.30
N HIS A 548 0.42 -5.26 -6.44
CA HIS A 548 1.72 -5.28 -7.11
C HIS A 548 1.70 -4.46 -8.38
N LEU A 549 2.54 -3.44 -8.47
CA LEU A 549 2.81 -2.74 -9.70
C LEU A 549 3.36 -3.71 -10.77
N VAL A 550 2.84 -3.55 -11.98
CA VAL A 550 3.22 -4.33 -13.16
C VAL A 550 3.39 -3.42 -14.37
N ASP A 551 4.05 -3.91 -15.42
CA ASP A 551 4.08 -3.24 -16.72
C ASP A 551 2.72 -3.37 -17.46
N LYS A 552 2.57 -2.70 -18.60
CA LYS A 552 1.37 -2.83 -19.47
C LYS A 552 1.07 -4.26 -19.95
N ASP A 553 2.02 -5.19 -19.84
CA ASP A 553 1.85 -6.60 -20.22
C ASP A 553 1.54 -7.49 -18.99
N GLY A 554 1.37 -6.91 -17.79
CA GLY A 554 1.10 -7.66 -16.55
C GLY A 554 2.32 -8.30 -15.91
N LYS A 555 3.54 -7.93 -16.31
CA LYS A 555 4.77 -8.47 -15.69
C LYS A 555 5.15 -7.63 -14.48
N SER A 556 5.50 -8.31 -13.39
CA SER A 556 6.00 -7.66 -12.18
C SER A 556 7.26 -6.84 -12.46
N ILE A 557 7.27 -5.61 -11.94
CA ILE A 557 8.41 -4.69 -12.01
C ILE A 557 9.33 -4.79 -10.79
N ASP A 558 9.10 -5.77 -9.91
CA ASP A 558 9.71 -5.84 -8.59
C ASP A 558 11.23 -6.12 -8.61
N ALA A 559 11.70 -6.73 -9.70
CA ALA A 559 13.13 -7.01 -9.91
C ALA A 559 13.94 -5.79 -10.39
N GLY A 560 13.26 -4.66 -10.63
CA GLY A 560 13.84 -3.48 -11.26
C GLY A 560 13.67 -3.44 -12.77
N ILE A 561 13.84 -2.25 -13.33
CA ILE A 561 13.73 -1.92 -14.75
C ILE A 561 15.12 -1.70 -15.31
N GLU A 562 15.44 -2.42 -16.38
CA GLU A 562 16.70 -2.29 -17.09
C GLU A 562 16.72 -1.00 -17.94
N PRO A 563 17.83 -0.24 -17.94
CA PRO A 563 17.96 0.93 -18.80
C PRO A 563 18.05 0.52 -20.27
N ASP A 564 17.68 1.42 -21.19
CA ASP A 564 17.98 1.26 -22.63
C ASP A 564 19.48 1.43 -22.89
N TYR A 565 20.10 2.31 -22.12
CA TYR A 565 21.52 2.62 -22.20
C TYR A 565 22.20 2.35 -20.86
N GLN A 566 22.75 1.15 -20.73
CA GLN A 566 23.58 0.77 -19.59
C GLN A 566 24.86 1.62 -19.57
N MET A 567 25.01 2.45 -18.53
CA MET A 567 26.15 3.35 -18.33
C MET A 567 27.14 2.80 -17.31
N LEU A 568 26.65 2.14 -16.27
CA LEU A 568 27.48 1.65 -15.18
C LEU A 568 28.12 0.30 -15.51
N LYS A 569 29.44 0.19 -15.29
CA LYS A 569 30.18 -1.07 -15.39
C LYS A 569 30.46 -1.65 -14.01
N ARG A 570 30.12 -2.93 -13.82
CA ARG A 570 30.44 -3.68 -12.60
C ARG A 570 31.79 -4.38 -12.74
N ALA A 571 32.67 -4.19 -11.76
CA ALA A 571 33.94 -4.91 -11.66
C ALA A 571 33.73 -6.37 -11.24
N GLU A 572 34.76 -7.21 -11.34
CA GLU A 572 34.70 -8.63 -10.95
C GLU A 572 34.34 -8.83 -9.46
N ASP A 573 34.67 -7.87 -8.60
CA ASP A 573 34.35 -7.87 -7.17
C ASP A 573 32.98 -7.26 -6.84
N GLY A 574 32.18 -6.92 -7.86
CA GLY A 574 30.87 -6.30 -7.73
C GLY A 574 30.90 -4.78 -7.50
N SER A 575 32.08 -4.17 -7.34
CA SER A 575 32.19 -2.72 -7.15
C SER A 575 31.83 -1.95 -8.43
N CYS A 576 31.29 -0.74 -8.24
CA CYS A 576 30.85 0.14 -9.31
C CYS A 576 31.41 1.55 -9.13
N ASN A 577 31.70 2.24 -10.24
CA ASN A 577 32.08 3.65 -10.25
C ASN A 577 30.89 4.52 -10.63
N TYR A 578 30.10 4.95 -9.65
CA TYR A 578 28.86 5.72 -9.88
C TYR A 578 29.06 7.08 -10.55
N ALA A 579 30.29 7.59 -10.65
CA ALA A 579 30.58 8.77 -11.48
C ALA A 579 30.27 8.55 -12.96
N GLU A 580 30.25 7.29 -13.44
CA GLU A 580 29.92 6.93 -14.81
C GLU A 580 28.46 7.18 -15.17
N LEU A 581 27.54 7.21 -14.18
CA LEU A 581 26.13 7.56 -14.40
C LEU A 581 25.95 8.98 -14.96
N TYR A 582 26.92 9.86 -14.72
CA TYR A 582 26.86 11.27 -15.06
C TYR A 582 27.73 11.64 -16.26
N ASP A 583 27.88 10.72 -17.22
CA ASP A 583 28.42 11.03 -18.56
C ASP A 583 27.39 11.82 -19.37
N PHE A 584 27.24 13.11 -19.04
CA PHE A 584 26.27 14.00 -19.67
C PHE A 584 26.49 14.15 -21.18
N ALA A 585 27.74 14.04 -21.64
CA ALA A 585 28.05 14.12 -23.07
C ALA A 585 27.49 12.92 -23.82
N PHE A 586 27.64 11.71 -23.26
CA PHE A 586 27.03 10.50 -23.80
C PHE A 586 25.50 10.57 -23.81
N ILE A 587 24.87 10.97 -22.70
CA ILE A 587 23.40 11.11 -22.65
C ILE A 587 22.91 12.13 -23.68
N ASN A 588 23.56 13.30 -23.77
CA ASN A 588 23.24 14.31 -24.78
C ASN A 588 23.42 13.79 -26.22
N GLU A 589 24.48 13.04 -26.51
CA GLU A 589 24.68 12.41 -27.82
C GLU A 589 23.51 11.47 -28.15
N LYS A 590 23.13 10.58 -27.23
CA LYS A 590 22.07 9.60 -27.46
C LYS A 590 20.68 10.22 -27.58
N MET A 591 20.37 11.23 -26.77
CA MET A 591 19.13 11.98 -26.94
C MET A 591 19.03 12.62 -28.33
N ASN A 592 20.13 13.17 -28.85
CA ASN A 592 20.16 13.75 -30.20
C ASN A 592 20.10 12.71 -31.33
N GLU A 593 20.55 11.48 -31.10
CA GLU A 593 20.38 10.37 -32.04
C GLU A 593 18.91 9.89 -32.08
N LEU A 594 18.26 9.80 -30.92
CA LEU A 594 16.87 9.38 -30.78
C LEU A 594 15.88 10.42 -31.28
N TYR A 595 16.16 11.68 -31.02
CA TYR A 595 15.33 12.84 -31.39
C TYR A 595 16.13 13.78 -32.30
N PRO A 596 16.40 13.38 -33.55
CA PRO A 596 17.14 14.22 -34.48
C PRO A 596 16.37 15.51 -34.73
N ALA A 597 17.09 16.63 -34.81
CA ALA A 597 16.48 17.91 -35.18
C ALA A 597 15.75 17.76 -36.52
N GLU A 598 14.50 18.21 -36.59
CA GLU A 598 13.77 18.25 -37.85
C GLU A 598 14.59 19.07 -38.86
N ASP A 599 14.95 18.43 -39.97
CA ASP A 599 15.72 19.07 -41.03
C ASP A 599 14.79 20.07 -41.74
N GLU A 600 14.90 21.36 -41.39
CA GLU A 600 14.17 22.48 -42.02
C GLU A 600 14.39 22.55 -43.55
N SER A 601 15.26 21.72 -44.12
CA SER A 601 15.51 21.62 -45.56
C SER A 601 14.64 20.59 -46.31
N ARG A 602 13.79 19.81 -45.61
CA ARG A 602 12.87 18.87 -46.26
C ARG A 602 11.63 19.63 -46.76
N PRO A 603 11.36 19.70 -48.09
CA PRO A 603 10.16 20.37 -48.56
C PRO A 603 8.94 19.66 -48.00
N GLU A 604 7.98 20.43 -47.47
CA GLU A 604 6.64 19.95 -47.11
C GLU A 604 6.09 19.10 -48.26
N GLU A 605 6.05 17.78 -48.09
CA GLU A 605 5.20 16.95 -48.93
C GLU A 605 3.77 17.26 -48.51
N GLU A 606 3.05 18.01 -49.36
CA GLU A 606 1.61 18.23 -49.25
C GLU A 606 0.90 16.90 -48.98
N SER A 607 0.55 16.62 -47.73
CA SER A 607 -0.35 15.55 -47.38
C SER A 607 -1.74 15.94 -47.87
N LYS A 608 -2.13 15.37 -49.01
CA LYS A 608 -3.51 15.44 -49.47
C LYS A 608 -4.40 14.79 -48.41
N PRO A 609 -5.55 15.40 -48.06
CA PRO A 609 -6.47 14.82 -47.10
C PRO A 609 -6.94 13.46 -47.61
N ALA A 610 -6.83 12.44 -46.75
CA ALA A 610 -7.42 11.14 -46.99
C ALA A 610 -8.95 11.30 -47.06
N GLU A 611 -9.53 10.98 -48.21
CA GLU A 611 -10.97 10.73 -48.33
C GLU A 611 -11.30 9.52 -47.44
N SER A 612 -12.07 9.76 -46.38
CA SER A 612 -12.68 8.71 -45.59
C SER A 612 -13.81 8.07 -46.40
N GLU A 613 -13.54 6.89 -46.97
CA GLU A 613 -14.61 5.99 -47.43
C GLU A 613 -15.40 5.49 -46.21
N VAL A 614 -16.51 6.17 -45.92
CA VAL A 614 -17.55 5.68 -45.02
C VAL A 614 -18.24 4.50 -45.71
N SER A 615 -17.84 3.29 -45.31
CA SER A 615 -18.58 2.06 -45.60
C SER A 615 -19.88 2.06 -44.80
N SER A 616 -20.99 2.45 -45.43
CA SER A 616 -22.34 2.19 -44.94
C SER A 616 -22.64 0.68 -45.00
N GLN A 617 -22.69 0.01 -43.86
CA GLN A 617 -23.39 -1.27 -43.74
C GLN A 617 -24.77 -1.05 -43.13
N GLU A 618 -25.76 -1.58 -43.85
CA GLU A 618 -27.18 -1.52 -43.60
C GLU A 618 -27.57 -2.10 -42.23
N GLU A 619 -28.38 -1.35 -41.48
CA GLU A 619 -29.23 -1.85 -40.41
C GLU A 619 -30.16 -2.96 -40.94
N LYS A 620 -30.23 -4.08 -40.21
CA LYS A 620 -31.39 -4.96 -40.23
C LYS A 620 -31.96 -5.10 -38.82
N ASP A 621 -33.18 -4.59 -38.72
CA ASP A 621 -34.20 -4.83 -37.70
C ASP A 621 -34.16 -6.21 -37.04
N GLY A 622 -34.29 -6.22 -35.72
CA GLY A 622 -34.38 -7.41 -34.89
C GLY A 622 -34.90 -7.16 -33.47
N THR A 623 -36.05 -6.49 -33.34
CA THR A 623 -37.10 -6.66 -32.31
C THR A 623 -36.76 -7.16 -30.88
N ASN A 624 -36.89 -6.23 -29.91
CA ASN A 624 -37.58 -6.31 -28.59
C ASN A 624 -37.10 -7.26 -27.46
N PRO A 625 -37.48 -7.05 -26.17
CA PRO A 625 -38.15 -5.88 -25.56
C PRO A 625 -37.54 -5.35 -24.24
N ALA A 626 -37.98 -4.14 -23.89
CA ALA A 626 -37.82 -3.47 -22.62
C ALA A 626 -38.78 -3.98 -21.51
N THR A 627 -38.31 -3.89 -20.26
CA THR A 627 -39.06 -3.60 -19.02
C THR A 627 -38.03 -3.03 -18.04
N GLY A 628 -38.12 -1.87 -17.40
CA GLY A 628 -39.24 -0.98 -17.11
C GLY A 628 -39.24 -0.70 -15.61
N ALA A 629 -38.94 0.53 -15.18
CA ALA A 629 -39.36 1.05 -13.88
C ALA A 629 -39.36 2.59 -13.92
N ALA A 630 -40.56 3.16 -13.84
CA ALA A 630 -40.84 4.57 -13.67
C ALA A 630 -41.27 4.81 -12.22
N TYR A 631 -40.84 5.90 -11.59
CA TYR A 631 -41.54 6.63 -10.53
C TYR A 631 -40.97 8.06 -10.50
N ALA A 632 -41.68 9.06 -11.06
CA ALA A 632 -42.55 10.01 -10.32
C ALA A 632 -41.81 10.65 -9.13
N GLY A 633 -41.46 11.94 -9.11
CA GLY A 633 -42.24 13.09 -9.55
C GLY A 633 -43.04 13.66 -8.38
N ALA A 634 -42.40 14.43 -7.50
CA ALA A 634 -43.09 15.31 -6.57
C ALA A 634 -42.28 16.59 -6.34
N ALA A 635 -42.90 17.70 -6.75
CA ALA A 635 -42.40 19.05 -6.59
C ALA A 635 -42.49 19.52 -5.14
N PHE A 636 -41.48 20.26 -4.68
CA PHE A 636 -41.67 21.37 -3.74
C PHE A 636 -40.83 22.55 -4.18
N ALA A 637 -41.52 23.64 -4.49
CA ALA A 637 -40.94 24.96 -4.66
C ALA A 637 -41.02 25.71 -3.32
N VAL A 638 -40.22 26.78 -3.21
CA VAL A 638 -40.53 28.10 -2.62
C VAL A 638 -39.52 28.59 -1.56
N VAL A 639 -38.72 29.58 -2.02
CA VAL A 639 -38.35 30.88 -1.41
C VAL A 639 -36.97 31.05 -0.76
N ILE A 640 -36.16 31.82 -1.49
CA ILE A 640 -35.09 32.71 -1.04
C ILE A 640 -35.68 33.89 -0.27
N LEU A 641 -35.13 34.23 0.90
CA LEU A 641 -35.09 35.62 1.37
C LEU A 641 -33.85 35.87 2.23
N ALA A 642 -33.04 36.80 1.74
CA ALA A 642 -31.89 37.38 2.40
C ALA A 642 -32.32 38.27 3.60
N GLY A 643 -31.44 38.37 4.59
CA GLY A 643 -31.57 39.33 5.69
C GLY A 643 -30.25 39.54 6.42
N ALA A 644 -29.46 40.52 5.96
CA ALA A 644 -28.30 41.04 6.66
C ALA A 644 -28.71 42.04 7.74
N VAL A 645 -28.23 41.90 8.98
CA VAL A 645 -28.06 43.02 9.94
C VAL A 645 -26.86 42.78 10.88
N ALA A 646 -25.80 43.55 10.62
CA ALA A 646 -24.91 44.28 11.53
C ALA A 646 -24.56 43.77 12.95
N ALA A 647 -23.25 43.52 13.12
CA ALA A 647 -22.32 44.13 14.09
C ALA A 647 -22.78 44.42 15.54
N GLY A 648 -22.11 43.77 16.49
CA GLY A 648 -22.09 44.18 17.91
C GLY A 648 -20.88 43.63 18.66
N ARG A 649 -19.77 44.39 18.67
CA ARG A 649 -18.61 44.22 19.55
C ARG A 649 -19.02 44.09 21.03
N ARG A 650 -18.36 43.21 21.80
CA ARG A 650 -17.91 43.54 23.17
C ARG A 650 -16.75 42.68 23.65
N LYS A 651 -15.65 43.39 23.97
CA LYS A 651 -14.48 42.96 24.75
C LYS A 651 -14.85 42.63 26.20
N GLN A 652 -14.09 41.73 26.81
CA GLN A 652 -13.39 41.79 28.11
C GLN A 652 -13.14 40.34 28.55
N LYS A 653 -11.95 39.91 29.00
CA LYS A 653 -10.74 40.59 29.42
C LYS A 653 -9.58 39.61 29.34
#